data_AF-A0A813A0U7-F1
#
_entry.id   AF-A0A813A0U7-F1
#
_cell.length_a   1.000
_cell.length_b   1.000
_cell.length_c   1.000
_cell.angle_alpha   90.00
_cell.angle_beta   90.00
_cell.angle_gamma   90.00
#
_symmetry.space_group_name_H-M   'P 1'
#
loop_
_entity.id
_entity.type
_entity.pdbx_description
1 polymer ?
#
loop_
_entity_poly.entity_id
_entity_poly.type
_entity_poly.pdbx_seq_one_letter_code
_entity_poly.pdbx_strand_id
1 'polypeptide(L)'
;VKHIQHWCDTGGQAASMLRRVASRLEHTWPGLKADVLKDEPGESLLVRCLGQVRQQACNEGRQSISLQDLDRAVSVDGSRARQYLAKNGYCIGKLAWQSLRAAHLREQQGEQVPERRKRGRPSKMTEDVLAVAKEALDEHAKPASMPAHVTRHADGYCGPPKSRGSREHMEVVLGQSLLARPTQIYNEHPQLQARISLSTFRKVMKEKFAEYRQGHRDTDVCSHCMTFAQQCVPNFHRDWAKIQSDLEAAYPGYFSKFPRNKQFADAAEEADTALKYIATHQEKFRDERARSGKDLLQLASFIEAPAEATLRGHRALLRAYMWHKLSARRQHASLESLMTASGLPLEDCLIIADYREKLRLPFAPIESGAMWHAQQKWAITCLGLVLIRHSAKSTAANPCLERVYAMYLTEVREQVAETSNKLLSEFMAECNVSRQGAIHIFTDCGPHFRASECLHHMMYEVSAARRQTVNLSFLAEQHGKSIIDSLFGVTGLKGGWLGDWARTKPVYSVSDLERALQWGAARAVKADPAGPRWICRTVNLGTHRGQIAHFVQSAEMKLTRTYCLTIKPPATGRQNPILYNRVFTDNARLGESLSYVVSTEDRSDTRWKLSYFAGERNWDSNAPEPGDETTLTRKYDDQHAFVPPRPIKALRTFEERVAAKMRRAQKGRMREARKRAAAQGSSSSSSSSSSSSSSGGA
;
A
#
# COMPACT_ATOMS: atom_id res chain seq x y z
N VAL A 1 -27.56 -42.96 -23.78
CA VAL A 1 -26.21 -42.70 -23.22
C VAL A 1 -25.40 -43.99 -23.06
N LYS A 2 -25.74 -44.91 -22.14
CA LYS A 2 -25.01 -46.19 -21.96
C LYS A 2 -24.84 -47.01 -23.25
N HIS A 3 -25.86 -47.05 -24.12
CA HIS A 3 -25.78 -47.75 -25.41
C HIS A 3 -24.88 -47.06 -26.46
N ILE A 4 -24.76 -45.72 -26.41
CA ILE A 4 -23.89 -44.94 -27.30
C ILE A 4 -22.43 -45.03 -26.83
N GLN A 5 -22.23 -45.03 -25.49
CA GLN A 5 -20.93 -45.22 -24.85
C GLN A 5 -20.35 -46.63 -25.07
N HIS A 6 -21.15 -47.62 -25.43
CA HIS A 6 -20.71 -48.99 -25.66
C HIS A 6 -20.38 -49.30 -27.13
N TRP A 7 -20.68 -48.38 -28.07
CA TRP A 7 -20.59 -48.62 -29.52
C TRP A 7 -19.72 -47.59 -30.28
N CYS A 8 -19.19 -46.57 -29.60
CA CYS A 8 -18.47 -45.47 -30.23
C CYS A 8 -17.12 -45.23 -29.52
N ASP A 9 -16.11 -45.97 -29.94
CA ASP A 9 -14.73 -45.89 -29.45
C ASP A 9 -13.89 -44.88 -30.26
N THR A 10 -14.42 -44.32 -31.35
CA THR A 10 -13.75 -43.32 -32.18
C THR A 10 -14.71 -42.24 -32.69
N GLY A 11 -14.19 -41.04 -33.02
CA GLY A 11 -14.98 -39.97 -33.65
C GLY A 11 -15.61 -40.38 -34.98
N GLY A 12 -14.93 -41.25 -35.75
CA GLY A 12 -15.47 -41.81 -36.99
C GLY A 12 -16.66 -42.75 -36.79
N GLN A 13 -16.68 -43.54 -35.71
CA GLN A 13 -17.82 -44.39 -35.34
C GLN A 13 -19.01 -43.56 -34.87
N ALA A 14 -18.78 -42.50 -34.11
CA ALA A 14 -19.84 -41.56 -33.73
C ALA A 14 -20.45 -40.88 -34.98
N ALA A 15 -19.63 -40.42 -35.93
CA ALA A 15 -20.09 -39.85 -37.20
C ALA A 15 -20.78 -40.88 -38.11
N SER A 16 -20.33 -42.15 -38.09
CA SER A 16 -20.96 -43.26 -38.82
C SER A 16 -22.31 -43.64 -38.20
N MET A 17 -22.42 -43.65 -36.88
CA MET A 17 -23.66 -43.92 -36.16
C MET A 17 -24.68 -42.81 -36.40
N LEU A 18 -24.26 -41.54 -36.33
CA LEU A 18 -25.09 -40.38 -36.68
C LEU A 18 -25.59 -40.45 -38.13
N ARG A 19 -24.71 -40.81 -39.07
CA ARG A 19 -25.08 -41.03 -40.48
C ARG A 19 -26.02 -42.22 -40.66
N ARG A 20 -25.81 -43.33 -39.95
CA ARG A 20 -26.71 -44.50 -40.00
C ARG A 20 -28.08 -44.20 -39.43
N VAL A 21 -28.16 -43.47 -38.31
CA VAL A 21 -29.44 -43.03 -37.72
C VAL A 21 -30.16 -42.09 -38.69
N ALA A 22 -29.45 -41.12 -39.28
CA ALA A 22 -30.02 -40.22 -40.29
C ALA A 22 -30.48 -40.97 -41.56
N SER A 23 -29.69 -41.93 -42.05
CA SER A 23 -30.07 -42.76 -43.22
C SER A 23 -31.22 -43.71 -42.91
N ARG A 24 -31.31 -44.29 -41.70
CA ARG A 24 -32.44 -45.13 -41.31
C ARG A 24 -33.72 -44.32 -41.20
N LEU A 25 -33.65 -43.10 -40.67
CA LEU A 25 -34.78 -42.18 -40.62
C LEU A 25 -35.26 -41.82 -42.03
N GLU A 26 -34.35 -41.54 -42.96
CA GLU A 26 -34.69 -41.26 -44.36
C GLU A 26 -35.29 -42.47 -45.09
N HIS A 27 -34.77 -43.67 -44.81
CA HIS A 27 -35.26 -44.89 -45.46
C HIS A 27 -36.62 -45.34 -44.92
N THR A 28 -36.88 -45.10 -43.63
CA THR A 28 -38.16 -45.45 -42.99
C THR A 28 -39.22 -44.38 -43.25
N TRP A 29 -38.81 -43.13 -43.52
CA TRP A 29 -39.70 -41.99 -43.82
C TRP A 29 -39.08 -41.13 -44.95
N PRO A 30 -39.38 -41.42 -46.22
CA PRO A 30 -38.77 -40.75 -47.36
C PRO A 30 -39.16 -39.26 -47.44
N GLY A 31 -38.17 -38.36 -47.57
CA GLY A 31 -38.37 -36.90 -47.62
C GLY A 31 -38.14 -36.17 -46.29
N LEU A 32 -37.92 -36.92 -45.20
CA LEU A 32 -37.73 -36.39 -43.86
C LEU A 32 -36.36 -35.68 -43.68
N LYS A 33 -35.37 -35.94 -44.54
CA LYS A 33 -34.04 -35.30 -44.53
C LYS A 33 -34.08 -33.79 -44.67
N ALA A 34 -35.05 -33.28 -45.43
CA ALA A 34 -35.15 -31.86 -45.73
C ALA A 34 -35.87 -31.08 -44.63
N ASP A 35 -36.80 -31.72 -43.90
CA ASP A 35 -37.67 -31.05 -42.94
C ASP A 35 -37.37 -31.39 -41.46
N VAL A 36 -36.81 -32.56 -41.11
CA VAL A 36 -36.52 -32.93 -39.70
C VAL A 36 -35.24 -32.31 -39.13
N LEU A 37 -34.44 -31.65 -39.96
CA LEU A 37 -33.29 -30.87 -39.47
C LEU A 37 -33.69 -29.52 -38.85
N LYS A 38 -34.98 -29.17 -38.82
CA LYS A 38 -35.41 -27.87 -38.27
C LYS A 38 -35.90 -27.92 -36.82
N ASP A 39 -36.87 -28.73 -36.38
CA ASP A 39 -37.37 -28.59 -34.99
C ASP A 39 -38.17 -29.80 -34.44
N GLU A 40 -37.56 -30.97 -34.21
CA GLU A 40 -38.25 -32.11 -33.54
C GLU A 40 -37.48 -32.66 -32.29
N PRO A 41 -38.19 -33.20 -31.27
CA PRO A 41 -37.67 -33.45 -29.91
C PRO A 41 -36.54 -34.49 -29.81
N GLY A 42 -36.46 -35.45 -30.75
CA GLY A 42 -35.49 -36.54 -30.71
C GLY A 42 -34.05 -36.09 -30.93
N GLU A 43 -33.85 -35.01 -31.69
CA GLU A 43 -32.52 -34.47 -31.97
C GLU A 43 -31.94 -33.70 -30.77
N SER A 44 -32.81 -33.00 -30.04
CA SER A 44 -32.45 -32.30 -28.79
C SER A 44 -31.90 -33.27 -27.75
N LEU A 45 -32.47 -34.48 -27.69
CA LEU A 45 -32.07 -35.52 -26.73
C LEU A 45 -30.69 -36.08 -27.09
N LEU A 46 -30.42 -36.30 -28.38
CA LEU A 46 -29.12 -36.79 -28.83
C LEU A 46 -28.01 -35.77 -28.61
N VAL A 47 -28.23 -34.50 -28.95
CA VAL A 47 -27.27 -33.41 -28.71
C VAL A 47 -27.04 -33.23 -27.21
N ARG A 48 -28.08 -33.33 -26.39
CA ARG A 48 -27.98 -33.28 -24.92
C ARG A 48 -27.18 -34.46 -24.36
N CYS A 49 -27.41 -35.67 -24.86
CA CYS A 49 -26.64 -36.86 -24.48
C CYS A 49 -25.15 -36.73 -24.88
N LEU A 50 -24.87 -36.20 -26.07
CA LEU A 50 -23.49 -35.94 -26.52
C LEU A 50 -22.84 -34.81 -25.69
N GLY A 51 -23.63 -33.84 -25.22
CA GLY A 51 -23.20 -32.79 -24.32
C GLY A 51 -22.79 -33.33 -22.94
N GLN A 52 -23.54 -34.30 -22.43
CA GLN A 52 -23.19 -35.03 -21.20
C GLN A 52 -21.89 -35.84 -21.38
N VAL A 53 -21.72 -36.53 -22.50
CA VAL A 53 -20.47 -37.27 -22.81
C VAL A 53 -19.28 -36.31 -22.88
N ARG A 54 -19.44 -35.16 -23.52
CA ARG A 54 -18.42 -34.10 -23.59
C ARG A 54 -18.06 -33.57 -22.20
N GLN A 55 -19.06 -33.30 -21.36
CA GLN A 55 -18.84 -32.79 -19.99
C GLN A 55 -18.17 -33.83 -19.10
N GLN A 56 -18.54 -35.10 -19.24
CA GLN A 56 -17.89 -36.21 -18.55
C GLN A 56 -16.42 -36.35 -18.98
N ALA A 57 -16.11 -36.24 -20.28
CA ALA A 57 -14.75 -36.26 -20.79
C ALA A 57 -13.91 -35.05 -20.29
N CYS A 58 -14.52 -33.87 -20.13
CA CYS A 58 -13.86 -32.71 -19.52
C CYS A 58 -13.57 -32.89 -18.02
N ASN A 59 -14.48 -33.51 -17.27
CA ASN A 59 -14.39 -33.59 -15.81
C ASN A 59 -13.59 -34.80 -15.31
N GLU A 60 -13.71 -35.94 -15.98
CA GLU A 60 -13.15 -37.22 -15.51
C GLU A 60 -11.85 -37.62 -16.22
N GLY A 61 -11.36 -36.82 -17.19
CA GLY A 61 -10.10 -37.06 -17.88
C GLY A 61 -10.03 -38.35 -18.71
N ARG A 62 -11.18 -38.98 -19.02
CA ARG A 62 -11.22 -40.25 -19.76
C ARG A 62 -10.80 -40.08 -21.23
N GLN A 63 -9.97 -40.99 -21.72
CA GLN A 63 -9.22 -40.88 -22.98
C GLN A 63 -9.86 -41.54 -24.22
N SER A 64 -11.03 -42.18 -24.12
CA SER A 64 -11.54 -42.97 -25.26
C SER A 64 -12.02 -42.14 -26.46
N ILE A 65 -12.32 -40.85 -26.30
CA ILE A 65 -12.64 -39.95 -27.41
C ILE A 65 -11.99 -38.57 -27.22
N SER A 66 -11.28 -38.08 -28.23
CA SER A 66 -10.74 -36.72 -28.25
C SER A 66 -11.90 -35.73 -28.22
N LEU A 67 -11.87 -34.78 -27.28
CA LEU A 67 -12.85 -33.69 -27.21
C LEU A 67 -12.91 -32.90 -28.52
N GLN A 68 -11.78 -32.76 -29.21
CA GLN A 68 -11.70 -32.05 -30.48
C GLN A 68 -12.41 -32.82 -31.61
N ASP A 69 -12.33 -34.15 -31.61
CA ASP A 69 -13.01 -35.00 -32.60
C ASP A 69 -14.51 -35.07 -32.34
N LEU A 70 -14.91 -35.16 -31.06
CA LEU A 70 -16.32 -35.10 -30.67
C LEU A 70 -16.91 -33.73 -31.00
N ASP A 71 -16.20 -32.64 -30.70
CA ASP A 71 -16.61 -31.26 -31.03
C ASP A 71 -16.72 -31.08 -32.54
N ARG A 72 -15.78 -31.63 -33.34
CA ARG A 72 -15.82 -31.60 -34.80
C ARG A 72 -17.01 -32.39 -35.35
N ALA A 73 -17.21 -33.62 -34.89
CA ALA A 73 -18.30 -34.48 -35.36
C ALA A 73 -19.69 -33.86 -35.08
N VAL A 74 -19.87 -33.28 -33.89
CA VAL A 74 -21.17 -32.71 -33.49
C VAL A 74 -21.42 -31.34 -34.11
N SER A 75 -20.39 -30.49 -34.22
CA SER A 75 -20.58 -29.11 -34.68
C SER A 75 -20.36 -28.92 -36.19
N VAL A 76 -19.28 -29.48 -36.72
CA VAL A 76 -18.86 -29.28 -38.11
C VAL A 76 -19.54 -30.31 -39.00
N ASP A 77 -19.33 -31.60 -38.74
CA ASP A 77 -19.89 -32.67 -39.57
C ASP A 77 -21.41 -32.74 -39.44
N GLY A 78 -21.93 -32.45 -38.24
CA GLY A 78 -23.36 -32.28 -37.98
C GLY A 78 -23.96 -30.96 -38.47
N SER A 79 -23.15 -30.05 -39.03
CA SER A 79 -23.56 -28.73 -39.54
C SER A 79 -24.39 -27.87 -38.57
N ARG A 80 -24.13 -27.98 -37.26
CA ARG A 80 -24.91 -27.29 -36.22
C ARG A 80 -24.31 -25.95 -35.82
N ALA A 81 -25.16 -24.95 -35.75
CA ALA A 81 -24.80 -23.64 -35.20
C ALA A 81 -24.49 -23.75 -33.70
N ARG A 82 -23.48 -23.00 -33.23
CA ARG A 82 -23.08 -23.02 -31.81
C ARG A 82 -24.22 -22.67 -30.85
N GLN A 83 -25.09 -21.75 -31.23
CA GLN A 83 -26.24 -21.35 -30.42
C GLN A 83 -27.22 -22.51 -30.22
N TYR A 84 -27.46 -23.32 -31.27
CA TYR A 84 -28.29 -24.52 -31.20
C TYR A 84 -27.66 -25.58 -30.29
N LEU A 85 -26.35 -25.82 -30.41
CA LEU A 85 -25.62 -26.75 -29.54
C LEU A 85 -25.71 -26.35 -28.08
N ALA A 86 -25.49 -25.07 -27.77
CA ALA A 86 -25.58 -24.55 -26.40
C ALA A 86 -27.01 -24.66 -25.84
N LYS A 87 -28.03 -24.31 -26.63
CA LYS A 87 -29.46 -24.44 -26.25
C LYS A 87 -29.83 -25.88 -25.91
N ASN A 88 -29.18 -26.86 -26.55
CA ASN A 88 -29.44 -28.28 -26.37
C ASN A 88 -28.42 -28.99 -25.47
N GLY A 89 -27.66 -28.25 -24.64
CA GLY A 89 -26.80 -28.82 -23.60
C GLY A 89 -25.41 -29.28 -24.06
N TYR A 90 -24.99 -28.96 -25.29
CA TYR A 90 -23.65 -29.23 -25.82
C TYR A 90 -22.78 -27.96 -25.78
N CYS A 91 -22.05 -27.78 -24.68
CA CYS A 91 -21.34 -26.53 -24.36
C CYS A 91 -19.94 -26.44 -24.98
N ILE A 92 -19.84 -26.02 -26.24
CA ILE A 92 -18.54 -25.72 -26.90
C ILE A 92 -18.16 -24.23 -26.78
N GLY A 93 -16.90 -23.95 -26.43
CA GLY A 93 -16.36 -22.58 -26.35
C GLY A 93 -16.31 -21.87 -27.70
N LYS A 94 -16.46 -20.52 -27.71
CA LYS A 94 -16.50 -19.72 -28.95
C LYS A 94 -15.27 -19.93 -29.82
N LEU A 95 -14.10 -19.85 -29.19
CA LEU A 95 -12.80 -19.97 -29.87
C LEU A 95 -12.59 -21.39 -30.40
N ALA A 96 -12.97 -22.41 -29.63
CA ALA A 96 -12.86 -23.82 -30.05
C ALA A 96 -13.74 -24.09 -31.28
N TRP A 97 -14.99 -23.64 -31.25
CA TRP A 97 -15.92 -23.77 -32.37
C TRP A 97 -15.45 -23.01 -33.63
N GLN A 98 -14.97 -21.77 -33.47
CA GLN A 98 -14.41 -20.98 -34.57
C GLN A 98 -13.17 -21.65 -35.18
N SER A 99 -12.30 -22.21 -34.34
CA SER A 99 -11.08 -22.90 -34.79
C SER A 99 -11.41 -24.17 -35.58
N LEU A 100 -12.41 -24.93 -35.14
CA LEU A 100 -12.88 -26.13 -35.84
C LEU A 100 -13.53 -25.80 -37.19
N ARG A 101 -14.38 -24.77 -37.26
CA ARG A 101 -14.96 -24.32 -38.53
C ARG A 101 -13.91 -23.79 -39.50
N ALA A 102 -12.93 -23.03 -39.00
CA ALA A 102 -11.84 -22.53 -39.82
C ALA A 102 -10.96 -23.67 -40.35
N ALA A 103 -10.69 -24.70 -39.54
CA ALA A 103 -9.96 -25.88 -39.97
C ALA A 103 -10.72 -26.66 -41.06
N HIS A 104 -12.04 -26.82 -40.90
CA HIS A 104 -12.87 -27.50 -41.90
C HIS A 104 -12.99 -26.75 -43.22
N LEU A 105 -13.14 -25.41 -43.17
CA LEU A 105 -13.17 -24.58 -44.38
C LEU A 105 -11.86 -24.70 -45.18
N ARG A 106 -10.72 -24.78 -44.50
CA ARG A 106 -9.42 -24.99 -45.15
C ARG A 106 -9.30 -26.38 -45.79
N GLU A 107 -9.76 -27.42 -45.09
CA GLU A 107 -9.80 -28.77 -45.66
C GLU A 107 -10.71 -28.84 -46.90
N GLN A 108 -11.88 -28.18 -46.89
CA GLN A 108 -12.77 -28.12 -48.05
C GLN A 108 -12.17 -27.35 -49.23
N GLN A 109 -11.31 -26.37 -48.96
CA GLN A 109 -10.61 -25.59 -49.99
C GLN A 109 -9.41 -26.32 -50.59
N GLY A 110 -9.13 -27.57 -50.19
CA GLY A 110 -7.96 -28.31 -50.66
C GLY A 110 -6.64 -27.71 -50.20
N GLU A 111 -6.66 -26.74 -49.28
CA GLU A 111 -5.46 -26.27 -48.61
C GLU A 111 -4.97 -27.41 -47.73
N GLN A 112 -3.98 -28.16 -48.22
CA GLN A 112 -3.22 -29.08 -47.39
C GLN A 112 -2.68 -28.26 -46.21
N VAL A 113 -3.25 -28.47 -45.03
CA VAL A 113 -2.76 -27.86 -43.80
C VAL A 113 -1.33 -28.32 -43.68
N PRO A 114 -0.32 -27.44 -43.86
CA PRO A 114 1.07 -27.86 -43.70
C PRO A 114 1.14 -28.41 -42.29
N GLU A 115 1.53 -29.68 -42.19
CA GLU A 115 1.66 -30.41 -40.95
C GLU A 115 2.28 -29.46 -39.94
N ARG A 116 1.48 -28.97 -38.99
CA ARG A 116 1.93 -27.97 -38.03
C ARG A 116 2.91 -28.72 -37.14
N ARG A 117 4.16 -28.79 -37.58
CA ARG A 117 5.31 -29.16 -36.75
C ARG A 117 5.10 -28.33 -35.50
N LYS A 118 4.87 -29.00 -34.37
CA LYS A 118 4.84 -28.43 -33.00
C LYS A 118 6.20 -27.85 -32.61
N ARG A 119 6.94 -27.25 -33.56
CA ARG A 119 8.05 -26.37 -33.29
C ARG A 119 7.45 -24.97 -33.27
N GLY A 120 6.81 -24.64 -32.15
CA GLY A 120 6.70 -23.23 -31.78
C GLY A 120 8.08 -22.63 -31.96
N ARG A 121 8.17 -21.49 -32.64
CA ARG A 121 9.43 -20.76 -32.81
C ARG A 121 10.09 -20.74 -31.43
N PRO A 122 11.26 -21.37 -31.25
CA PRO A 122 11.85 -21.51 -29.93
C PRO A 122 11.86 -20.13 -29.30
N SER A 123 11.32 -20.04 -28.08
CA SER A 123 11.37 -18.83 -27.30
C SER A 123 12.81 -18.34 -27.38
N LYS A 124 13.05 -17.12 -27.91
CA LYS A 124 14.39 -16.52 -27.93
C LYS A 124 14.93 -16.26 -26.50
N MET A 125 14.22 -16.67 -25.47
CA MET A 125 14.68 -16.66 -24.10
C MET A 125 15.57 -17.88 -23.87
N THR A 126 16.88 -17.65 -23.98
CA THR A 126 17.88 -18.58 -23.46
C THR A 126 17.93 -18.48 -21.94
N GLU A 127 18.42 -19.54 -21.30
CA GLU A 127 18.64 -19.59 -19.85
C GLU A 127 19.57 -18.45 -19.39
N ASP A 128 20.60 -18.14 -20.19
CA ASP A 128 21.52 -17.01 -19.98
C ASP A 128 20.80 -15.66 -19.84
N VAL A 129 19.76 -15.41 -20.65
CA VAL A 129 19.01 -14.15 -20.60
C VAL A 129 18.20 -14.05 -19.30
N LEU A 130 17.66 -15.18 -18.84
CA LEU A 130 16.92 -15.23 -17.58
C LEU A 130 17.88 -15.05 -16.39
N ALA A 131 19.06 -15.65 -16.43
CA ALA A 131 20.10 -15.48 -15.42
C ALA A 131 20.54 -14.02 -15.29
N VAL A 132 20.88 -13.36 -16.40
CA VAL A 132 21.28 -11.94 -16.41
C VAL A 132 20.14 -11.03 -15.95
N ALA A 133 18.90 -11.31 -16.35
CA ALA A 133 17.74 -10.55 -15.88
C ALA A 133 17.52 -10.73 -14.37
N LYS A 134 17.70 -11.95 -13.85
CA LYS A 134 17.57 -12.24 -12.42
C LYS A 134 18.64 -11.53 -11.60
N GLU A 135 19.90 -11.59 -12.04
CA GLU A 135 21.02 -10.89 -11.39
C GLU A 135 20.77 -9.38 -11.31
N ALA A 136 20.36 -8.76 -12.42
CA ALA A 136 20.04 -7.32 -12.44
C ALA A 136 18.87 -6.97 -11.50
N LEU A 137 17.86 -7.84 -11.41
CA LEU A 137 16.73 -7.65 -10.50
C LEU A 137 17.14 -7.86 -9.03
N ASP A 138 17.97 -8.86 -8.72
CA ASP A 138 18.45 -9.17 -7.38
C ASP A 138 19.33 -8.06 -6.80
N GLU A 139 20.21 -7.46 -7.60
CA GLU A 139 21.02 -6.30 -7.19
C GLU A 139 20.14 -5.08 -6.83
N HIS A 140 18.98 -4.97 -7.50
CA HIS A 140 18.03 -3.87 -7.34
C HIS A 140 16.80 -4.27 -6.52
N ALA A 141 16.84 -5.33 -5.72
CA ALA A 141 15.71 -5.78 -4.92
C ALA A 141 16.05 -5.90 -3.44
N LYS A 142 15.00 -5.80 -2.61
CA LYS A 142 15.04 -6.22 -1.21
C LYS A 142 13.81 -7.07 -0.88
N PRO A 143 13.87 -7.94 0.13
CA PRO A 143 12.68 -8.64 0.61
C PRO A 143 11.53 -7.67 0.91
N ALA A 144 10.36 -7.95 0.35
CA ALA A 144 9.14 -7.21 0.60
C ALA A 144 8.47 -7.69 1.90
N SER A 145 7.73 -6.81 2.58
CA SER A 145 6.92 -7.18 3.74
C SER A 145 5.71 -8.05 3.41
N MET A 146 5.27 -8.01 2.14
CA MET A 146 4.12 -8.76 1.65
C MET A 146 4.57 -9.98 0.83
N PRO A 147 4.01 -11.18 1.07
CA PRO A 147 4.27 -12.34 0.24
C PRO A 147 3.68 -12.17 -1.16
N ALA A 148 4.31 -12.80 -2.15
CA ALA A 148 3.83 -12.84 -3.53
C ALA A 148 3.17 -14.19 -3.83
N HIS A 149 1.99 -14.15 -4.47
CA HIS A 149 1.34 -15.34 -5.01
C HIS A 149 1.80 -15.55 -6.45
N VAL A 150 2.52 -16.64 -6.69
CA VAL A 150 3.16 -16.94 -7.98
C VAL A 150 2.83 -18.38 -8.42
N THR A 151 3.10 -18.70 -9.68
CA THR A 151 3.11 -20.08 -10.17
C THR A 151 4.54 -20.42 -10.59
N ARG A 152 5.14 -21.41 -9.93
CA ARG A 152 6.47 -21.89 -10.30
C ARG A 152 6.39 -22.65 -11.62
N HIS A 153 7.20 -22.23 -12.57
CA HIS A 153 7.36 -22.88 -13.86
C HIS A 153 8.35 -24.05 -13.76
N ALA A 154 8.35 -24.95 -14.75
CA ALA A 154 9.26 -26.10 -14.78
C ALA A 154 10.75 -25.69 -14.86
N ASP A 155 11.04 -24.48 -15.30
CA ASP A 155 12.38 -23.87 -15.33
C ASP A 155 12.77 -23.22 -13.98
N GLY A 156 11.96 -23.39 -12.92
CA GLY A 156 12.24 -22.91 -11.56
C GLY A 156 11.85 -21.45 -11.30
N TYR A 157 11.54 -20.69 -12.35
CA TYR A 157 11.16 -19.27 -12.28
C TYR A 157 9.69 -19.09 -11.88
N CYS A 158 9.35 -17.92 -11.32
CA CYS A 158 8.04 -17.66 -10.74
C CYS A 158 7.22 -16.73 -11.65
N GLY A 159 6.18 -17.26 -12.29
CA GLY A 159 5.29 -16.49 -13.15
C GLY A 159 4.01 -16.04 -12.46
N PRO A 160 3.19 -15.22 -13.14
CA PRO A 160 1.89 -14.82 -12.64
C PRO A 160 0.92 -16.01 -12.70
N PRO A 161 -0.08 -16.09 -11.79
CA PRO A 161 -1.05 -17.17 -11.79
C PRO A 161 -1.82 -17.24 -13.12
N LYS A 162 -1.90 -18.45 -13.70
CA LYS A 162 -2.43 -18.69 -15.06
C LYS A 162 -3.93 -18.38 -15.23
N SER A 163 -4.70 -18.24 -14.14
CA SER A 163 -6.10 -17.83 -14.19
C SER A 163 -6.56 -17.19 -12.87
N ARG A 164 -7.50 -16.23 -12.95
CA ARG A 164 -8.25 -15.75 -11.77
C ARG A 164 -9.18 -16.87 -11.28
N GLY A 165 -8.67 -17.79 -10.46
CA GLY A 165 -9.49 -18.81 -9.80
C GLY A 165 -8.83 -20.17 -9.57
N SER A 166 -7.80 -20.55 -10.35
CA SER A 166 -7.12 -21.85 -10.13
C SER A 166 -6.14 -21.77 -8.94
N ARG A 167 -6.63 -22.10 -7.75
CA ARG A 167 -5.81 -22.17 -6.52
C ARG A 167 -4.81 -23.33 -6.50
N GLU A 168 -5.01 -24.36 -7.32
CA GLU A 168 -4.26 -25.63 -7.24
C GLU A 168 -2.76 -25.53 -7.61
N HIS A 169 -2.30 -24.41 -8.18
CA HIS A 169 -0.89 -24.21 -8.56
C HIS A 169 -0.32 -22.84 -8.14
N MET A 170 -0.89 -22.22 -7.10
CA MET A 170 -0.32 -21.01 -6.52
C MET A 170 0.63 -21.37 -5.37
N GLU A 171 1.87 -20.93 -5.50
CA GLU A 171 2.87 -20.95 -4.44
C GLU A 171 2.92 -19.56 -3.79
N VAL A 172 3.06 -19.52 -2.47
CA VAL A 172 3.30 -18.28 -1.73
C VAL A 172 4.80 -18.16 -1.53
N VAL A 173 5.42 -17.18 -2.16
CA VAL A 173 6.87 -16.91 -2.05
C VAL A 173 7.11 -15.57 -1.35
N LEU A 174 8.30 -15.37 -0.79
CA LEU A 174 8.70 -14.08 -0.27
C LEU A 174 8.80 -13.09 -1.44
N GLY A 175 7.98 -12.04 -1.42
CA GLY A 175 8.01 -11.01 -2.45
C GLY A 175 9.35 -10.25 -2.42
N GLN A 176 9.78 -9.77 -3.57
CA GLN A 176 10.95 -8.92 -3.74
C GLN A 176 10.49 -7.53 -4.18
N SER A 177 10.85 -6.49 -3.45
CA SER A 177 10.55 -5.10 -3.77
C SER A 177 11.72 -4.49 -4.53
N LEU A 178 11.49 -4.07 -5.77
CA LEU A 178 12.50 -3.35 -6.55
C LEU A 178 12.77 -1.96 -5.94
N LEU A 179 14.04 -1.63 -5.83
CA LEU A 179 14.60 -0.37 -5.33
C LEU A 179 14.70 0.70 -6.44
N ALA A 180 14.72 0.27 -7.70
CA ALA A 180 14.75 1.12 -8.87
C ALA A 180 13.62 0.76 -9.85
N ARG A 181 13.26 1.70 -10.73
CA ARG A 181 12.27 1.42 -11.79
C ARG A 181 12.86 0.42 -12.79
N PRO A 182 12.08 -0.49 -13.39
CA PRO A 182 12.61 -1.45 -14.39
C PRO A 182 13.34 -0.80 -15.57
N THR A 183 13.02 0.46 -15.89
CA THR A 183 13.74 1.21 -16.95
C THR A 183 15.13 1.65 -16.50
N GLN A 184 15.25 2.04 -15.23
CA GLN A 184 16.54 2.41 -14.63
C GLN A 184 17.43 1.18 -14.48
N ILE A 185 16.90 0.07 -13.94
CA ILE A 185 17.61 -1.22 -13.84
C ILE A 185 18.13 -1.64 -15.23
N TYR A 186 17.29 -1.53 -16.26
CA TYR A 186 17.70 -1.83 -17.63
C TYR A 186 18.83 -0.92 -18.12
N ASN A 187 18.77 0.39 -17.84
CA ASN A 187 19.77 1.36 -18.26
C ASN A 187 21.11 1.22 -17.52
N GLU A 188 21.08 0.76 -16.27
CA GLU A 188 22.27 0.56 -15.41
C GLU A 188 22.97 -0.78 -15.67
N HIS A 189 22.35 -1.68 -16.45
CA HIS A 189 22.86 -3.02 -16.75
C HIS A 189 23.17 -3.20 -18.25
N PRO A 190 24.38 -2.82 -18.73
CA PRO A 190 24.76 -2.96 -20.14
C PRO A 190 24.66 -4.40 -20.69
N GLN A 191 24.92 -5.40 -19.84
CA GLN A 191 24.82 -6.81 -20.21
C GLN A 191 23.37 -7.20 -20.54
N LEU A 192 22.40 -6.64 -19.82
CA LEU A 192 20.98 -6.84 -20.10
C LEU A 192 20.55 -6.16 -21.40
N GLN A 193 21.06 -4.95 -21.66
CA GLN A 193 20.82 -4.20 -22.91
C GLN A 193 21.37 -4.91 -24.14
N ALA A 194 22.56 -5.50 -24.03
CA ALA A 194 23.19 -6.25 -25.11
C ALA A 194 22.40 -7.50 -25.51
N ARG A 195 21.58 -8.05 -24.61
CA ARG A 195 20.89 -9.33 -24.80
C ARG A 195 19.42 -9.18 -25.18
N ILE A 196 18.72 -8.20 -24.61
CA ILE A 196 17.28 -8.01 -24.82
C ILE A 196 16.89 -6.53 -24.89
N SER A 197 15.78 -6.23 -25.58
CA SER A 197 15.17 -4.90 -25.55
C SER A 197 14.48 -4.62 -24.20
N LEU A 198 14.30 -3.35 -23.84
CA LEU A 198 13.53 -2.93 -22.66
C LEU A 198 12.10 -3.51 -22.66
N SER A 199 11.45 -3.57 -23.84
CA SER A 199 10.10 -4.13 -23.97
C SER A 199 10.07 -5.63 -23.64
N THR A 200 11.10 -6.35 -24.11
CA THR A 200 11.31 -7.75 -23.78
C THR A 200 11.57 -7.89 -22.28
N PHE A 201 12.50 -7.12 -21.70
CA PHE A 201 12.80 -7.17 -20.27
C PHE A 201 11.56 -6.99 -19.39
N ARG A 202 10.72 -5.99 -19.67
CA ARG A 202 9.45 -5.79 -18.93
C ARG A 202 8.50 -7.00 -19.05
N LYS A 203 8.48 -7.65 -20.21
CA LYS A 203 7.68 -8.87 -20.43
C LYS A 203 8.26 -10.05 -19.65
N VAL A 204 9.57 -10.24 -19.68
CA VAL A 204 10.28 -11.26 -18.89
C VAL A 204 9.99 -11.08 -17.41
N MET A 205 10.15 -9.86 -16.89
CA MET A 205 9.87 -9.53 -15.50
C MET A 205 8.44 -9.92 -15.12
N LYS A 206 7.46 -9.59 -15.97
CA LYS A 206 6.05 -9.91 -15.73
C LYS A 206 5.73 -11.41 -15.82
N GLU A 207 6.37 -12.15 -16.71
CA GLU A 207 6.04 -13.56 -17.01
C GLU A 207 6.88 -14.57 -16.22
N LYS A 208 8.10 -14.21 -15.81
CA LYS A 208 9.09 -15.11 -15.20
C LYS A 208 9.57 -14.67 -13.82
N PHE A 209 9.31 -13.42 -13.42
CA PHE A 209 9.80 -12.84 -12.17
C PHE A 209 8.67 -12.12 -11.41
N ALA A 210 7.50 -12.76 -11.30
CA ALA A 210 6.30 -12.18 -10.72
C ALA A 210 6.40 -11.95 -9.19
N GLU A 211 7.40 -12.54 -8.55
CA GLU A 211 7.82 -12.27 -7.17
C GLU A 211 8.47 -10.88 -7.02
N TYR A 212 9.06 -10.33 -8.09
CA TYR A 212 9.61 -8.98 -8.11
C TYR A 212 8.51 -7.98 -8.44
N ARG A 213 8.21 -7.11 -7.48
CA ARG A 213 7.26 -6.02 -7.64
C ARG A 213 8.01 -4.71 -7.63
N GLN A 214 7.60 -3.79 -8.48
CA GLN A 214 8.06 -2.42 -8.34
C GLN A 214 7.69 -1.96 -6.93
N GLY A 215 8.71 -1.56 -6.15
CA GLY A 215 8.48 -1.05 -4.81
C GLY A 215 7.57 0.15 -4.90
N HIS A 216 6.31 -0.01 -4.50
CA HIS A 216 5.49 1.12 -4.10
C HIS A 216 5.86 1.38 -2.65
N ARG A 217 6.56 2.48 -2.41
CA ARG A 217 6.56 3.05 -1.08
C ARG A 217 5.14 3.54 -0.84
N ASP A 218 4.36 2.78 -0.08
CA ASP A 218 3.05 3.25 0.42
C ASP A 218 3.22 4.48 1.35
N THR A 219 4.46 4.85 1.70
CA THR A 219 4.80 6.14 2.32
C THR A 219 4.69 7.34 1.37
N ASP A 220 4.64 7.11 0.06
CA ASP A 220 4.56 8.19 -0.94
C ASP A 220 3.09 8.53 -1.30
N VAL A 221 2.13 7.84 -0.67
CA VAL A 221 0.69 8.09 -0.85
C VAL A 221 0.12 8.55 0.48
N CYS A 222 -0.30 9.80 0.54
CA CYS A 222 -0.93 10.35 1.75
C CYS A 222 -2.11 9.48 2.22
N SER A 223 -2.31 9.44 3.53
CA SER A 223 -3.40 8.67 4.15
C SER A 223 -4.75 8.98 3.50
N HIS A 224 -5.00 10.24 3.13
CA HIS A 224 -6.20 10.65 2.40
C HIS A 224 -6.30 10.02 1.00
N CYS A 225 -5.23 10.04 0.21
CA CYS A 225 -5.21 9.42 -1.12
C CYS A 225 -5.41 7.90 -1.05
N MET A 226 -4.85 7.27 -0.02
CA MET A 226 -5.05 5.86 0.26
C MET A 226 -6.52 5.58 0.65
N THR A 227 -7.09 6.31 1.60
CA THR A 227 -8.50 6.22 1.99
C THR A 227 -9.44 6.44 0.80
N PHE A 228 -9.13 7.41 -0.07
CA PHE A 228 -9.92 7.66 -1.28
C PHE A 228 -10.00 6.42 -2.18
N ALA A 229 -8.85 5.83 -2.49
CA ALA A 229 -8.75 4.68 -3.39
C ALA A 229 -9.28 3.38 -2.77
N GLN A 230 -8.99 3.14 -1.49
CA GLN A 230 -9.31 1.88 -0.82
C GLN A 230 -10.71 1.85 -0.20
N GLN A 231 -11.26 3.01 0.17
CA GLN A 231 -12.51 3.08 0.93
C GLN A 231 -13.57 3.94 0.23
N CYS A 232 -13.29 5.20 -0.09
CA CYS A 232 -14.32 6.10 -0.62
C CYS A 232 -14.88 5.63 -1.96
N VAL A 233 -14.02 5.32 -2.94
CA VAL A 233 -14.47 4.86 -4.26
C VAL A 233 -15.18 3.51 -4.18
N PRO A 234 -14.63 2.46 -3.51
CA PRO A 234 -15.33 1.18 -3.39
C PRO A 234 -16.66 1.27 -2.63
N ASN A 235 -16.74 2.08 -1.56
CA ASN A 235 -17.99 2.28 -0.82
C ASN A 235 -19.04 2.97 -1.70
N PHE A 236 -18.65 4.00 -2.47
CA PHE A 236 -19.55 4.62 -3.45
C PHE A 236 -20.08 3.58 -4.43
N HIS A 237 -19.22 2.78 -5.06
CA HIS A 237 -19.66 1.77 -6.05
C HIS A 237 -20.56 0.69 -5.45
N ARG A 238 -20.27 0.24 -4.22
CA ARG A 238 -21.12 -0.71 -3.49
C ARG A 238 -22.51 -0.10 -3.22
N ASP A 239 -22.55 1.09 -2.65
CA ASP A 239 -23.81 1.74 -2.27
C ASP A 239 -24.60 2.15 -3.51
N TRP A 240 -23.91 2.55 -4.59
CA TRP A 240 -24.53 2.86 -5.88
C TRP A 240 -25.16 1.61 -6.52
N ALA A 241 -24.45 0.47 -6.53
CA ALA A 241 -25.01 -0.78 -7.03
C ALA A 241 -26.24 -1.22 -6.21
N LYS A 242 -26.22 -1.02 -4.90
CA LYS A 242 -27.38 -1.27 -4.03
C LYS A 242 -28.55 -0.35 -4.38
N ILE A 243 -28.33 0.96 -4.50
CA ILE A 243 -29.35 1.92 -4.91
C ILE A 243 -29.94 1.56 -6.27
N GLN A 244 -29.10 1.14 -7.23
CA GLN A 244 -29.56 0.70 -8.54
C GLN A 244 -30.49 -0.52 -8.43
N SER A 245 -30.10 -1.50 -7.61
CA SER A 245 -30.92 -2.68 -7.35
C SER A 245 -32.25 -2.32 -6.68
N ASP A 246 -32.25 -1.45 -5.67
CA ASP A 246 -33.44 -1.05 -4.91
C ASP A 246 -34.43 -0.28 -5.81
N LEU A 247 -33.94 0.65 -6.63
CA LEU A 247 -34.76 1.42 -7.57
C LEU A 247 -35.31 0.55 -8.71
N GLU A 248 -34.52 -0.38 -9.25
CA GLU A 248 -34.97 -1.30 -10.30
C GLU A 248 -35.99 -2.32 -9.76
N ALA A 249 -35.85 -2.74 -8.50
CA ALA A 249 -36.83 -3.61 -7.83
C ALA A 249 -38.18 -2.90 -7.62
N ALA A 250 -38.17 -1.62 -7.25
CA ALA A 250 -39.38 -0.83 -7.09
C ALA A 250 -40.03 -0.44 -8.42
N TYR A 251 -39.21 -0.10 -9.42
CA TYR A 251 -39.64 0.33 -10.75
C TYR A 251 -38.77 -0.35 -11.82
N PRO A 252 -39.19 -1.52 -12.34
CA PRO A 252 -38.46 -2.20 -13.41
C PRO A 252 -38.33 -1.30 -14.64
N GLY A 253 -37.10 -1.14 -15.15
CA GLY A 253 -36.77 -0.20 -16.21
C GLY A 253 -36.35 1.20 -15.73
N TYR A 254 -36.19 1.44 -14.42
CA TYR A 254 -35.78 2.74 -13.86
C TYR A 254 -34.53 3.28 -14.52
N PHE A 255 -33.56 2.42 -14.82
CA PHE A 255 -32.29 2.81 -15.45
C PHE A 255 -32.25 2.59 -16.97
N SER A 256 -33.39 2.38 -17.63
CA SER A 256 -33.44 2.17 -19.08
C SER A 256 -32.88 3.34 -19.89
N LYS A 257 -32.96 4.56 -19.35
CA LYS A 257 -32.44 5.80 -19.95
C LYS A 257 -31.14 6.28 -19.29
N PHE A 258 -30.62 5.55 -18.30
CA PHE A 258 -29.33 5.88 -17.69
C PHE A 258 -28.20 5.47 -18.63
N PRO A 259 -27.15 6.30 -18.82
CA PRO A 259 -26.09 6.03 -19.77
C PRO A 259 -25.11 4.95 -19.27
N ARG A 260 -25.54 3.68 -19.22
CA ARG A 260 -24.76 2.52 -18.71
C ARG A 260 -23.42 2.30 -19.45
N ASN A 261 -23.32 2.74 -20.70
CA ASN A 261 -22.12 2.59 -21.53
C ASN A 261 -21.21 3.82 -21.49
N LYS A 262 -21.57 4.88 -20.76
CA LYS A 262 -20.71 6.06 -20.65
C LYS A 262 -19.50 5.69 -19.79
N GLN A 263 -18.31 5.86 -20.34
CA GLN A 263 -17.09 5.87 -19.55
C GLN A 263 -17.02 7.20 -18.80
N PHE A 264 -17.14 7.14 -17.47
CA PHE A 264 -16.92 8.29 -16.61
C PHE A 264 -15.41 8.50 -16.44
N ALA A 265 -14.97 9.76 -16.39
CA ALA A 265 -13.57 10.08 -16.14
C ALA A 265 -13.12 9.62 -14.75
N ASP A 266 -14.02 9.71 -13.78
CA ASP A 266 -13.82 9.31 -12.39
C ASP A 266 -15.15 9.05 -11.65
N ALA A 267 -15.03 8.58 -10.40
CA ALA A 267 -16.17 8.27 -9.55
C ALA A 267 -17.01 9.50 -9.14
N ALA A 268 -16.42 10.71 -9.11
CA ALA A 268 -17.19 11.90 -8.77
C ALA A 268 -18.10 12.31 -9.92
N GLU A 269 -17.63 12.21 -11.17
CA GLU A 269 -18.47 12.43 -12.36
C GLU A 269 -19.60 11.40 -12.46
N GLU A 270 -19.32 10.14 -12.11
CA GLU A 270 -20.33 9.09 -12.03
C GLU A 270 -21.40 9.42 -10.97
N ALA A 271 -20.97 9.79 -9.76
CA ALA A 271 -21.87 10.20 -8.68
C ALA A 271 -22.72 11.43 -9.05
N ASP A 272 -22.13 12.42 -9.74
CA ASP A 272 -22.83 13.59 -10.27
C ASP A 272 -23.90 13.21 -11.29
N THR A 273 -23.55 12.30 -12.20
CA THR A 273 -24.47 11.82 -13.24
C THR A 273 -25.62 11.02 -12.63
N ALA A 274 -25.32 10.13 -11.68
CA ALA A 274 -26.30 9.35 -10.92
C ALA A 274 -27.29 10.25 -10.17
N LEU A 275 -26.78 11.23 -9.42
CA LEU A 275 -27.60 12.17 -8.66
C LEU A 275 -28.47 13.04 -9.58
N LYS A 276 -27.91 13.59 -10.66
CA LYS A 276 -28.67 14.37 -11.64
C LYS A 276 -29.76 13.54 -12.33
N TYR A 277 -29.46 12.27 -12.61
CA TYR A 277 -30.44 11.36 -13.19
C TYR A 277 -31.62 11.17 -12.25
N ILE A 278 -31.39 10.76 -11.00
CA ILE A 278 -32.46 10.53 -10.02
C ILE A 278 -33.26 11.82 -9.77
N ALA A 279 -32.60 12.94 -9.52
CA ALA A 279 -33.27 14.21 -9.23
C ALA A 279 -34.15 14.74 -10.38
N THR A 280 -33.83 14.39 -11.63
CA THR A 280 -34.63 14.81 -12.80
C THR A 280 -35.54 13.71 -13.33
N HIS A 281 -35.49 12.50 -12.76
CA HIS A 281 -36.21 11.34 -13.25
C HIS A 281 -37.73 11.54 -13.16
N GLN A 282 -38.22 12.07 -12.03
CA GLN A 282 -39.63 12.35 -11.81
C GLN A 282 -40.24 13.27 -12.86
N GLU A 283 -39.55 14.36 -13.18
CA GLU A 283 -40.02 15.36 -14.13
C GLU A 283 -39.94 14.84 -15.57
N LYS A 284 -38.80 14.23 -15.95
CA LYS A 284 -38.54 13.80 -17.33
C LYS A 284 -39.35 12.58 -17.76
N PHE A 285 -39.67 11.69 -16.84
CA PHE A 285 -40.38 10.45 -17.14
C PHE A 285 -41.76 10.42 -16.49
N ARG A 286 -42.36 11.59 -16.25
CA ARG A 286 -43.66 11.73 -15.58
C ARG A 286 -44.74 10.85 -16.19
N ASP A 287 -44.86 10.85 -17.52
CA ASP A 287 -45.90 10.09 -18.23
C ASP A 287 -45.67 8.58 -18.20
N GLU A 288 -44.41 8.14 -18.22
CA GLU A 288 -44.04 6.72 -18.08
C GLU A 288 -44.33 6.24 -16.65
N ARG A 289 -43.97 7.06 -15.66
CA ARG A 289 -44.23 6.81 -14.24
C ARG A 289 -45.74 6.72 -13.97
N ALA A 290 -46.53 7.64 -14.50
CA ALA A 290 -48.00 7.62 -14.35
C ALA A 290 -48.63 6.36 -14.96
N ARG A 291 -48.10 5.86 -16.08
CA ARG A 291 -48.58 4.64 -16.75
C ARG A 291 -48.15 3.33 -16.07
N SER A 292 -47.15 3.38 -15.18
CA SER A 292 -46.58 2.17 -14.57
C SER A 292 -47.47 1.51 -13.50
N GLY A 293 -48.49 2.22 -13.00
CA GLY A 293 -49.36 1.74 -11.91
C GLY A 293 -48.66 1.57 -10.56
N LYS A 294 -47.44 2.10 -10.40
CA LYS A 294 -46.66 2.05 -9.15
C LYS A 294 -47.05 3.19 -8.22
N ASP A 295 -46.91 2.95 -6.91
CA ASP A 295 -47.05 3.99 -5.90
C ASP A 295 -45.90 5.02 -6.04
N LEU A 296 -46.23 6.14 -6.67
CA LEU A 296 -45.29 7.21 -6.94
C LEU A 296 -44.83 7.91 -5.66
N LEU A 297 -45.71 8.01 -4.66
CA LEU A 297 -45.37 8.61 -3.37
C LEU A 297 -44.38 7.71 -2.62
N GLN A 298 -44.59 6.40 -2.67
CA GLN A 298 -43.69 5.43 -2.06
C GLN A 298 -42.30 5.46 -2.72
N LEU A 299 -42.26 5.44 -4.05
CA LEU A 299 -41.03 5.49 -4.83
C LEU A 299 -40.25 6.79 -4.55
N ALA A 300 -40.93 7.94 -4.56
CA ALA A 300 -40.30 9.24 -4.32
C ALA A 300 -39.77 9.38 -2.88
N SER A 301 -40.62 9.09 -1.90
CA SER A 301 -40.32 9.42 -0.48
C SER A 301 -39.39 8.42 0.19
N PHE A 302 -39.52 7.13 -0.13
CA PHE A 302 -38.83 6.06 0.61
C PHE A 302 -37.68 5.41 -0.17
N ILE A 303 -37.53 5.71 -1.46
CA ILE A 303 -36.49 5.09 -2.29
C ILE A 303 -35.63 6.17 -2.96
N GLU A 304 -36.24 7.08 -3.73
CA GLU A 304 -35.51 8.14 -4.45
C GLU A 304 -34.87 9.13 -3.45
N ALA A 305 -35.62 9.65 -2.47
CA ALA A 305 -35.07 10.62 -1.51
C ALA A 305 -33.90 10.09 -0.66
N PRO A 306 -33.96 8.87 -0.08
CA PRO A 306 -32.80 8.29 0.62
C PRO A 306 -31.61 7.99 -0.32
N ALA A 307 -31.87 7.55 -1.56
CA ALA A 307 -30.84 7.35 -2.57
C ALA A 307 -30.13 8.66 -2.91
N GLU A 308 -30.88 9.74 -3.13
CA GLU A 308 -30.32 11.07 -3.35
C GLU A 308 -29.49 11.55 -2.17
N ALA A 309 -29.98 11.40 -0.93
CA ALA A 309 -29.25 11.81 0.26
C ALA A 309 -27.88 11.08 0.36
N THR A 310 -27.90 9.76 0.13
CA THR A 310 -26.69 8.93 0.11
C THR A 310 -25.71 9.35 -0.98
N LEU A 311 -26.20 9.56 -2.21
CA LEU A 311 -25.38 10.00 -3.34
C LEU A 311 -24.84 11.42 -3.17
N ARG A 312 -25.60 12.33 -2.56
CA ARG A 312 -25.12 13.69 -2.20
C ARG A 312 -23.94 13.60 -1.24
N GLY A 313 -24.00 12.71 -0.25
CA GLY A 313 -22.92 12.42 0.68
C GLY A 313 -21.66 11.92 -0.04
N HIS A 314 -21.80 10.86 -0.86
CA HIS A 314 -20.70 10.31 -1.66
C HIS A 314 -20.11 11.35 -2.62
N ARG A 315 -20.95 12.10 -3.34
CA ARG A 315 -20.49 13.18 -4.24
C ARG A 315 -19.63 14.21 -3.51
N ALA A 316 -20.12 14.71 -2.37
CA ALA A 316 -19.40 15.71 -1.59
C ALA A 316 -18.03 15.18 -1.12
N LEU A 317 -18.01 13.92 -0.63
CA LEU A 317 -16.79 13.25 -0.21
C LEU A 317 -15.81 13.07 -1.36
N LEU A 318 -16.24 12.45 -2.47
CA LEU A 318 -15.39 12.19 -3.64
C LEU A 318 -14.81 13.48 -4.21
N ARG A 319 -15.62 14.54 -4.35
CA ARG A 319 -15.15 15.86 -4.79
C ARG A 319 -14.11 16.45 -3.83
N ALA A 320 -14.29 16.32 -2.53
CA ALA A 320 -13.31 16.83 -1.55
C ALA A 320 -11.95 16.12 -1.67
N TYR A 321 -11.92 14.79 -1.80
CA TYR A 321 -10.67 14.04 -2.00
C TYR A 321 -10.03 14.31 -3.37
N MET A 322 -10.83 14.46 -4.42
CA MET A 322 -10.31 14.87 -5.72
C MET A 322 -9.72 16.28 -5.69
N TRP A 323 -10.36 17.20 -4.97
CA TRP A 323 -9.85 18.54 -4.76
C TRP A 323 -8.51 18.53 -4.01
N HIS A 324 -8.38 17.69 -2.98
CA HIS A 324 -7.10 17.46 -2.30
C HIS A 324 -6.01 17.00 -3.29
N LYS A 325 -6.28 15.97 -4.10
CA LYS A 325 -5.34 15.48 -5.12
C LYS A 325 -4.97 16.54 -6.15
N LEU A 326 -5.94 17.33 -6.61
CA LEU A 326 -5.71 18.43 -7.55
C LEU A 326 -4.83 19.50 -6.92
N SER A 327 -5.13 19.90 -5.69
CA SER A 327 -4.37 20.90 -4.93
C SER A 327 -2.92 20.45 -4.74
N ALA A 328 -2.72 19.22 -4.27
CA ALA A 328 -1.42 18.56 -4.13
C ALA A 328 -0.61 18.60 -5.44
N ARG A 329 -1.22 18.19 -6.56
CA ARG A 329 -0.55 18.19 -7.87
C ARG A 329 -0.15 19.58 -8.33
N ARG A 330 -1.01 20.59 -8.15
CA ARG A 330 -0.73 21.97 -8.56
C ARG A 330 0.34 22.62 -7.67
N GLN A 331 0.30 22.38 -6.37
CA GLN A 331 1.36 22.80 -5.45
C GLN A 331 2.70 22.18 -5.82
N HIS A 332 2.72 20.88 -6.10
CA HIS A 332 3.93 20.18 -6.51
C HIS A 332 4.50 20.72 -7.82
N ALA A 333 3.67 20.89 -8.85
CA ALA A 333 4.10 21.45 -10.13
C ALA A 333 4.64 22.88 -9.98
N SER A 334 4.02 23.70 -9.13
CA SER A 334 4.50 25.04 -8.83
C SER A 334 5.84 25.03 -8.08
N LEU A 335 6.00 24.11 -7.13
CA LEU A 335 7.26 23.94 -6.41
C LEU A 335 8.38 23.50 -7.37
N GLU A 336 8.13 22.48 -8.20
CA GLU A 336 9.09 22.02 -9.21
C GLU A 336 9.49 23.15 -10.16
N SER A 337 8.53 23.96 -10.61
CA SER A 337 8.80 25.13 -11.44
C SER A 337 9.76 26.11 -10.74
N LEU A 338 9.50 26.48 -9.49
CA LEU A 338 10.36 27.36 -8.69
C LEU A 338 11.73 26.76 -8.34
N MET A 339 11.92 25.45 -8.52
CA MET A 339 13.22 24.80 -8.35
C MET A 339 14.10 24.85 -9.61
N THR A 340 13.57 25.36 -10.73
CA THR A 340 14.28 25.55 -12.00
C THR A 340 14.79 26.97 -12.18
N ALA A 341 15.90 27.12 -12.90
CA ALA A 341 16.53 28.42 -13.14
C ALA A 341 15.64 29.42 -13.89
N SER A 342 14.75 28.92 -14.76
CA SER A 342 13.78 29.74 -15.50
C SER A 342 12.50 30.02 -14.73
N GLY A 343 12.13 29.19 -13.76
CA GLY A 343 10.87 29.33 -13.03
C GLY A 343 10.97 30.22 -11.78
N LEU A 344 12.13 30.31 -11.13
CA LEU A 344 12.36 31.24 -10.01
C LEU A 344 12.77 32.62 -10.56
N PRO A 345 12.05 33.71 -10.24
CA PRO A 345 12.49 35.06 -10.60
C PRO A 345 13.86 35.41 -9.98
N LEU A 346 14.66 36.24 -10.66
CA LEU A 346 16.05 36.54 -10.26
C LEU A 346 16.18 37.07 -8.83
N GLU A 347 15.27 37.94 -8.41
CA GLU A 347 15.27 38.55 -7.08
C GLU A 347 14.56 37.71 -6.01
N ASP A 348 13.86 36.66 -6.44
CA ASP A 348 13.07 35.82 -5.54
C ASP A 348 13.93 34.71 -4.92
N CYS A 349 13.47 34.21 -3.78
CA CYS A 349 14.04 33.00 -3.19
C CYS A 349 12.95 32.02 -2.77
N LEU A 350 13.30 30.73 -2.79
CA LEU A 350 12.45 29.64 -2.36
C LEU A 350 13.05 29.00 -1.09
N ILE A 351 12.25 28.92 -0.04
CA ILE A 351 12.56 28.21 1.21
C ILE A 351 11.60 27.04 1.36
N ILE A 352 12.13 25.84 1.58
CA ILE A 352 11.36 24.63 1.87
C ILE A 352 11.73 24.19 3.27
N ALA A 353 10.74 23.96 4.14
CA ALA A 353 10.96 23.65 5.54
C ALA A 353 10.11 22.46 5.98
N ASP A 354 10.73 21.50 6.68
CA ASP A 354 10.02 20.42 7.35
C ASP A 354 10.76 19.91 8.57
N TYR A 355 10.04 19.21 9.46
CA TYR A 355 10.66 18.52 10.57
C TYR A 355 11.09 17.11 10.17
N ARG A 356 12.30 16.73 10.57
CA ARG A 356 12.68 15.33 10.54
C ARG A 356 11.99 14.60 11.68
N GLU A 357 11.38 13.47 11.37
CA GLU A 357 10.82 12.60 12.41
C GLU A 357 11.90 12.22 13.44
N LYS A 358 11.53 12.38 14.71
CA LYS A 358 12.36 12.36 15.93
C LYS A 358 13.67 11.56 15.79
N LEU A 359 14.80 12.27 15.69
CA LEU A 359 16.12 11.69 15.91
C LEU A 359 16.25 11.32 17.38
N ARG A 360 16.53 10.05 17.67
CA ARG A 360 16.60 9.54 19.05
C ARG A 360 18.05 9.29 19.43
N LEU A 361 18.45 9.78 20.58
CA LEU A 361 19.78 9.55 21.15
C LEU A 361 19.67 8.60 22.35
N PRO A 362 20.73 7.87 22.70
CA PRO A 362 21.97 7.69 21.93
C PRO A 362 21.83 6.64 20.82
N PHE A 363 22.75 6.64 19.85
CA PHE A 363 22.90 5.54 18.88
C PHE A 363 24.38 5.23 18.62
N ALA A 364 24.73 3.96 18.42
CA ALA A 364 26.11 3.47 18.33
C ALA A 364 26.17 2.22 17.44
N PRO A 365 27.37 1.71 17.08
CA PRO A 365 27.49 0.51 16.24
C PRO A 365 26.86 -0.71 16.91
N ILE A 366 26.94 -0.77 18.24
CA ILE A 366 26.36 -1.79 19.09
C ILE A 366 25.39 -1.11 20.04
N GLU A 367 24.12 -1.48 19.99
CA GLU A 367 23.09 -0.95 20.86
C GLU A 367 23.05 -1.73 22.18
N SER A 368 23.25 -1.04 23.30
CA SER A 368 23.05 -1.62 24.63
C SER A 368 21.58 -1.52 25.06
N GLY A 369 21.14 -2.38 25.99
CA GLY A 369 19.77 -2.29 26.53
C GLY A 369 19.47 -0.93 27.17
N ALA A 370 20.46 -0.30 27.82
CA ALA A 370 20.30 1.03 28.39
C ALA A 370 20.12 2.10 27.30
N MET A 371 20.85 2.00 26.18
CA MET A 371 20.70 2.91 25.05
C MET A 371 19.30 2.80 24.44
N TRP A 372 18.79 1.58 24.28
CA TRP A 372 17.44 1.33 23.79
C TRP A 372 16.37 2.01 24.66
N HIS A 373 16.49 1.91 25.99
CA HIS A 373 15.60 2.60 26.92
C HIS A 373 15.75 4.14 26.87
N ALA A 374 16.96 4.64 26.69
CA ALA A 374 17.24 6.07 26.59
C ALA A 374 16.66 6.70 25.31
N GLN A 375 16.73 6.01 24.17
CA GLN A 375 16.13 6.44 22.90
C GLN A 375 14.61 6.67 22.96
N GLN A 376 13.91 6.04 23.90
CA GLN A 376 12.48 6.29 24.11
C GLN A 376 12.21 7.64 24.79
N LYS A 377 13.18 8.15 25.55
CA LYS A 377 13.06 9.37 26.37
C LYS A 377 13.77 10.57 25.74
N TRP A 378 14.82 10.33 24.95
CA TRP A 378 15.71 11.35 24.43
C TRP A 378 15.56 11.54 22.91
N ALA A 379 14.53 12.30 22.53
CA ALA A 379 14.23 12.62 21.13
C ALA A 379 14.58 14.08 20.83
N ILE A 380 15.53 14.31 19.93
CA ILE A 380 15.99 15.62 19.50
C ILE A 380 15.09 16.17 18.39
N THR A 381 14.79 17.46 18.50
CA THR A 381 14.08 18.19 17.45
C THR A 381 15.06 18.59 16.36
N CYS A 382 14.71 18.27 15.13
CA CYS A 382 15.52 18.55 13.97
C CYS A 382 14.66 19.20 12.88
N LEU A 383 14.97 20.45 12.55
CA LEU A 383 14.33 21.18 11.45
C LEU A 383 15.26 21.14 10.23
N GLY A 384 14.75 20.62 9.12
CA GLY A 384 15.39 20.71 7.82
C GLY A 384 14.90 21.94 7.06
N LEU A 385 15.83 22.66 6.45
CA LEU A 385 15.55 23.83 5.63
C LEU A 385 16.36 23.76 4.33
N VAL A 386 15.73 24.11 3.22
CA VAL A 386 16.38 24.22 1.92
C VAL A 386 16.09 25.60 1.35
N LEU A 387 17.14 26.37 1.08
CA LEU A 387 17.08 27.62 0.33
C LEU A 387 17.54 27.38 -1.11
N ILE A 388 16.75 27.87 -2.04
CA ILE A 388 17.09 27.97 -3.47
C ILE A 388 16.96 29.43 -3.87
N ARG A 389 18.02 29.97 -4.47
CA ARG A 389 18.03 31.33 -5.00
C ARG A 389 18.97 31.42 -6.19
N HIS A 390 18.89 32.49 -6.93
CA HIS A 390 19.89 32.80 -7.94
C HIS A 390 21.22 33.17 -7.29
N SER A 391 22.32 32.66 -7.84
CA SER A 391 23.67 33.05 -7.44
C SER A 391 23.93 34.53 -7.78
N ALA A 392 24.89 35.16 -7.12
CA ALA A 392 25.26 36.54 -7.38
C ALA A 392 25.76 36.80 -8.83
N LYS A 393 26.12 35.74 -9.56
CA LYS A 393 26.55 35.80 -10.97
C LYS A 393 25.39 35.56 -11.96
N SER A 394 24.21 35.26 -11.45
CA SER A 394 23.04 34.94 -12.25
C SER A 394 22.57 36.18 -13.02
N THR A 395 22.20 35.98 -14.28
CA THR A 395 21.61 37.02 -15.13
C THR A 395 20.40 36.46 -15.86
N ALA A 396 19.56 37.32 -16.44
CA ALA A 396 18.41 36.87 -17.24
C ALA A 396 18.83 35.98 -18.42
N ALA A 397 20.02 36.22 -18.99
CA ALA A 397 20.57 35.43 -20.10
C ALA A 397 21.27 34.15 -19.65
N ASN A 398 21.80 34.11 -18.43
CA ASN A 398 22.49 32.96 -17.85
C ASN A 398 22.04 32.73 -16.40
N PRO A 399 20.85 32.13 -16.20
CA PRO A 399 20.31 31.94 -14.87
C PRO A 399 21.03 30.77 -14.18
N CYS A 400 21.60 31.02 -12.99
CA CYS A 400 22.35 30.04 -12.23
C CYS A 400 21.84 29.99 -10.78
N LEU A 401 21.28 28.85 -10.38
CA LEU A 401 20.77 28.63 -9.04
C LEU A 401 21.85 28.12 -8.09
N GLU A 402 21.84 28.65 -6.88
CA GLU A 402 22.56 28.09 -5.73
C GLU A 402 21.57 27.47 -4.73
N ARG A 403 22.06 26.46 -4.02
CA ARG A 403 21.28 25.72 -3.03
C ARG A 403 21.99 25.72 -1.69
N VAL A 404 21.26 25.98 -0.62
CA VAL A 404 21.75 25.85 0.75
C VAL A 404 20.85 24.88 1.50
N TYR A 405 21.42 23.81 2.02
CA TYR A 405 20.75 22.80 2.84
C TYR A 405 21.15 23.00 4.29
N ALA A 406 20.16 23.14 5.17
CA ALA A 406 20.37 23.34 6.59
C ALA A 406 19.66 22.28 7.44
N MET A 407 20.36 21.83 8.48
CA MET A 407 19.87 20.93 9.51
C MET A 407 20.13 21.59 10.86
N TYR A 408 19.07 22.13 11.47
CA TYR A 408 19.15 22.70 12.80
C TYR A 408 18.66 21.73 13.85
N LEU A 409 19.52 21.51 14.84
CA LEU A 409 19.27 20.65 15.98
C LEU A 409 18.94 21.49 17.20
N THR A 410 17.95 21.09 18.00
CA THR A 410 17.70 21.72 19.28
C THR A 410 17.25 20.71 20.32
N GLU A 411 17.70 20.91 21.56
CA GLU A 411 17.29 20.10 22.71
C GLU A 411 15.84 20.36 23.11
N VAL A 412 15.25 21.48 22.67
CA VAL A 412 13.83 21.76 22.81
C VAL A 412 13.04 20.69 22.07
N ARG A 413 12.40 19.80 22.82
CA ARG A 413 11.61 18.67 22.29
C ARG A 413 10.30 19.13 21.65
N GLU A 414 9.84 20.32 21.99
CA GLU A 414 8.59 20.87 21.49
C GLU A 414 8.73 21.33 20.04
N GLN A 415 8.09 20.59 19.13
CA GLN A 415 7.89 20.98 17.74
C GLN A 415 6.63 21.86 17.68
N VAL A 416 6.79 23.15 17.96
CA VAL A 416 5.73 24.17 17.93
C VAL A 416 6.12 25.35 17.04
N ALA A 417 5.15 26.17 16.65
CA ALA A 417 5.34 27.27 15.72
C ALA A 417 6.46 28.22 16.13
N GLU A 418 6.52 28.63 17.41
CA GLU A 418 7.61 29.49 17.89
C GLU A 418 9.01 28.88 17.67
N THR A 419 9.19 27.59 17.93
CA THR A 419 10.44 26.87 17.63
C THR A 419 10.75 26.98 16.13
N SER A 420 9.77 26.69 15.27
CA SER A 420 9.93 26.76 13.81
C SER A 420 10.28 28.16 13.32
N ASN A 421 9.59 29.17 13.84
CA ASN A 421 9.73 30.58 13.47
C ASN A 421 11.10 31.13 13.88
N LYS A 422 11.57 30.82 15.09
CA LYS A 422 12.91 31.20 15.56
C LYS A 422 14.00 30.56 14.69
N LEU A 423 13.89 29.26 14.41
CA LEU A 423 14.83 28.55 13.56
C LEU A 423 14.81 29.05 12.11
N LEU A 424 13.64 29.38 11.56
CA LEU A 424 13.53 29.98 10.23
C LEU A 424 14.16 31.39 10.18
N SER A 425 13.96 32.20 11.22
CA SER A 425 14.57 33.53 11.32
C SER A 425 16.09 33.44 11.37
N GLU A 426 16.62 32.52 12.17
CA GLU A 426 18.04 32.21 12.25
C GLU A 426 18.60 31.78 10.88
N PHE A 427 17.86 30.92 10.17
CA PHE A 427 18.24 30.47 8.82
C PHE A 427 18.28 31.61 7.80
N MET A 428 17.26 32.48 7.81
CA MET A 428 17.21 33.63 6.89
C MET A 428 18.35 34.61 7.16
N ALA A 429 18.71 34.82 8.43
CA ALA A 429 19.84 35.65 8.82
C ALA A 429 21.17 35.02 8.40
N GLU A 430 21.42 33.75 8.74
CA GLU A 430 22.67 33.04 8.41
C GLU A 430 22.89 32.88 6.90
N CYS A 431 21.82 32.74 6.13
CA CYS A 431 21.90 32.68 4.67
C CYS A 431 21.95 34.04 3.99
N ASN A 432 21.83 35.15 4.71
CA ASN A 432 21.67 36.49 4.14
C ASN A 432 20.59 36.51 3.06
N VAL A 433 19.39 36.00 3.37
CA VAL A 433 18.27 35.97 2.42
C VAL A 433 17.97 37.40 1.95
N SER A 434 17.86 37.58 0.63
CA SER A 434 17.68 38.89 -0.01
C SER A 434 16.46 39.62 0.56
N ARG A 435 16.59 40.94 0.71
CA ARG A 435 15.46 41.83 1.02
C ARG A 435 14.74 42.33 -0.25
N GLN A 436 15.21 41.92 -1.43
CA GLN A 436 14.59 42.21 -2.72
C GLN A 436 13.72 41.02 -3.15
N GLY A 437 12.79 41.25 -4.08
CA GLY A 437 11.88 40.22 -4.58
C GLY A 437 10.92 39.64 -3.53
N ALA A 438 10.30 38.52 -3.90
CA ALA A 438 9.39 37.76 -3.05
C ALA A 438 10.07 36.53 -2.43
N ILE A 439 9.60 36.17 -1.23
CA ILE A 439 10.03 34.95 -0.53
C ILE A 439 8.93 33.91 -0.72
N HIS A 440 9.24 32.81 -1.41
CA HIS A 440 8.36 31.66 -1.54
C HIS A 440 8.69 30.67 -0.43
N ILE A 441 7.73 30.35 0.43
CA ILE A 441 7.94 29.43 1.56
C ILE A 441 7.00 28.24 1.39
N PHE A 442 7.56 27.04 1.33
CA PHE A 442 6.82 25.78 1.27
C PHE A 442 7.07 25.00 2.55
N THR A 443 6.02 24.70 3.29
CA THR A 443 6.12 23.99 4.57
C THR A 443 4.85 23.20 4.87
N ASP A 444 4.82 22.46 5.97
CA ASP A 444 3.64 21.71 6.38
C ASP A 444 2.61 22.61 7.12
N CYS A 445 1.32 22.36 6.94
CA CYS A 445 0.26 22.92 7.80
C CYS A 445 0.14 22.20 9.15
N GLY A 446 0.85 21.08 9.32
CA GLY A 446 0.74 20.17 10.44
C GLY A 446 0.92 20.82 11.82
N PRO A 447 0.64 20.06 12.90
CA PRO A 447 0.60 20.55 14.28
C PRO A 447 1.91 21.20 14.74
N HIS A 448 3.02 20.90 14.06
CA HIS A 448 4.34 21.47 14.34
C HIS A 448 4.44 22.96 14.01
N PHE A 449 3.81 23.40 12.92
CA PHE A 449 3.85 24.79 12.49
C PHE A 449 2.67 25.60 13.01
N ARG A 450 1.65 24.98 13.65
CA ARG A 450 0.41 25.60 14.18
C ARG A 450 -0.01 26.82 13.36
N ALA A 451 -0.58 26.57 12.19
CA ALA A 451 -0.59 27.52 11.07
C ALA A 451 -1.05 28.96 11.38
N SER A 452 -1.87 29.25 12.40
CA SER A 452 -2.23 30.63 12.81
C SER A 452 -1.04 31.42 13.38
N GLU A 453 -0.24 30.79 14.23
CA GLU A 453 0.91 31.41 14.90
C GLU A 453 2.07 31.58 13.91
N CYS A 454 2.33 30.56 13.08
CA CYS A 454 3.27 30.68 11.98
C CYS A 454 2.81 31.75 10.98
N LEU A 455 1.52 31.81 10.62
CA LEU A 455 1.00 32.84 9.73
C LEU A 455 1.21 34.25 10.31
N HIS A 456 1.01 34.46 11.61
CA HIS A 456 1.34 35.73 12.26
C HIS A 456 2.81 36.12 12.04
N HIS A 457 3.74 35.19 12.31
CA HIS A 457 5.17 35.42 12.11
C HIS A 457 5.49 35.77 10.64
N MET A 458 4.94 35.02 9.67
CA MET A 458 5.12 35.32 8.26
C MET A 458 4.59 36.69 7.85
N MET A 459 3.49 37.14 8.48
CA MET A 459 2.88 38.43 8.20
C MET A 459 3.67 39.61 8.77
N TYR A 460 4.01 39.55 10.06
CA TYR A 460 4.58 40.71 10.75
C TYR A 460 6.11 40.68 10.77
N GLU A 461 6.71 39.54 11.12
CA GLU A 461 8.17 39.42 11.29
C GLU A 461 8.90 39.20 9.97
N VAL A 462 8.25 38.55 9.00
CA VAL A 462 8.84 38.32 7.68
C VAL A 462 8.37 39.36 6.67
N SER A 463 7.08 39.43 6.37
CA SER A 463 6.58 40.32 5.31
C SER A 463 6.67 41.80 5.70
N ALA A 464 6.09 42.21 6.83
CA ALA A 464 6.06 43.62 7.22
C ALA A 464 7.46 44.16 7.58
N ALA A 465 8.20 43.49 8.46
CA ALA A 465 9.52 43.94 8.92
C ALA A 465 10.57 43.98 7.79
N ARG A 466 10.46 43.10 6.80
CA ARG A 466 11.36 43.10 5.62
C ARG A 466 10.82 43.89 4.44
N ARG A 467 9.57 44.35 4.50
CA ARG A 467 8.83 45.00 3.39
C ARG A 467 8.83 44.16 2.11
N GLN A 468 8.66 42.86 2.26
CA GLN A 468 8.67 41.90 1.14
C GLN A 468 7.36 41.14 1.03
N THR A 469 7.04 40.71 -0.20
CA THR A 469 5.93 39.79 -0.43
C THR A 469 6.35 38.38 -0.01
N VAL A 470 5.49 37.70 0.74
CA VAL A 470 5.68 36.29 1.12
C VAL A 470 4.61 35.44 0.46
N ASN A 471 5.03 34.47 -0.36
CA ASN A 471 4.15 33.45 -0.93
C ASN A 471 4.26 32.18 -0.09
N LEU A 472 3.32 31.98 0.83
CA LEU A 472 3.31 30.87 1.77
C LEU A 472 2.43 29.73 1.25
N SER A 473 3.03 28.56 1.06
CA SER A 473 2.34 27.36 0.63
C SER A 473 2.45 26.31 1.72
N PHE A 474 1.31 26.00 2.35
CA PHE A 474 1.22 24.81 3.18
C PHE A 474 0.96 23.61 2.28
N LEU A 475 1.95 22.73 2.17
CA LEU A 475 1.88 21.54 1.32
C LEU A 475 0.79 20.57 1.81
N ALA A 476 0.11 19.94 0.87
CA ALA A 476 -0.66 18.74 1.16
C ALA A 476 0.29 17.65 1.70
N GLU A 477 -0.10 17.01 2.81
CA GLU A 477 0.70 15.98 3.49
C GLU A 477 1.19 14.92 2.48
N GLN A 478 2.48 14.58 2.53
CA GLN A 478 3.16 13.60 1.65
C GLN A 478 3.13 13.91 0.13
N HIS A 479 2.81 15.14 -0.30
CA HIS A 479 2.59 15.46 -1.72
C HIS A 479 3.55 16.49 -2.36
N GLY A 480 4.73 16.74 -1.80
CA GLY A 480 5.67 17.68 -2.46
C GLY A 480 7.01 17.90 -1.79
N LYS A 481 7.37 17.07 -0.80
CA LYS A 481 8.52 17.27 0.07
C LYS A 481 9.79 16.53 -0.41
N SER A 482 9.85 16.13 -1.67
CA SER A 482 10.90 15.23 -2.18
C SER A 482 12.33 15.71 -1.90
N ILE A 483 12.59 17.03 -2.00
CA ILE A 483 13.93 17.58 -1.74
C ILE A 483 14.30 17.61 -0.26
N ILE A 484 13.36 17.93 0.63
CA ILE A 484 13.60 17.91 2.08
C ILE A 484 13.68 16.46 2.59
N ASP A 485 12.88 15.55 2.03
CA ASP A 485 12.97 14.11 2.30
C ASP A 485 14.31 13.55 1.82
N SER A 486 14.82 14.02 0.68
CA SER A 486 16.15 13.66 0.20
C SER A 486 17.24 14.17 1.16
N LEU A 487 17.13 15.40 1.66
CA LEU A 487 18.00 15.93 2.71
C LEU A 487 18.00 15.03 3.96
N PHE A 488 16.81 14.61 4.41
CA PHE A 488 16.69 13.68 5.55
C PHE A 488 17.23 12.29 5.27
N GLY A 489 17.09 11.80 4.03
CA GLY A 489 17.66 10.54 3.57
C GLY A 489 19.19 10.57 3.59
N VAL A 490 19.80 11.60 3.01
CA VAL A 490 21.26 11.79 2.96
C VAL A 490 21.84 11.94 4.37
N THR A 491 21.17 12.67 5.25
CA THR A 491 21.56 12.81 6.67
C THR A 491 21.07 11.65 7.55
N GLY A 492 20.50 10.61 6.94
CA GLY A 492 19.80 9.49 7.56
C GLY A 492 20.65 8.58 8.45
N LEU A 493 20.01 7.84 9.35
CA LEU A 493 20.64 6.68 10.01
C LEU A 493 20.71 5.46 9.08
N LYS A 494 19.76 5.34 8.15
CA LYS A 494 19.68 4.21 7.22
C LYS A 494 20.36 4.58 5.89
N GLY A 495 21.65 4.27 5.78
CA GLY A 495 22.44 4.52 4.56
C GLY A 495 22.77 5.98 4.29
N GLY A 496 22.69 6.84 5.32
CA GLY A 496 23.10 8.25 5.27
C GLY A 496 24.26 8.53 6.22
N TRP A 497 24.63 9.82 6.35
CA TRP A 497 25.82 10.25 7.09
C TRP A 497 25.83 9.81 8.56
N LEU A 498 24.69 9.90 9.23
CA LEU A 498 24.59 9.48 10.63
C LEU A 498 24.76 7.97 10.77
N GLY A 499 24.26 7.20 9.82
CA GLY A 499 24.45 5.75 9.78
C GLY A 499 25.92 5.38 9.57
N ASP A 500 26.58 6.03 8.61
CA ASP A 500 28.00 5.82 8.33
C ASP A 500 28.88 6.18 9.54
N TRP A 501 28.61 7.34 10.16
CA TRP A 501 29.31 7.76 11.37
C TRP A 501 29.08 6.76 12.50
N ALA A 502 27.82 6.40 12.77
CA ALA A 502 27.42 5.51 13.86
C ALA A 502 28.02 4.12 13.76
N ARG A 503 28.47 3.66 12.59
CA ARG A 503 29.19 2.37 12.46
C ARG A 503 30.61 2.41 13.04
N THR A 504 31.19 3.60 13.16
CA THR A 504 32.57 3.78 13.60
C THR A 504 32.68 4.47 14.95
N LYS A 505 31.74 5.37 15.26
CA LYS A 505 31.76 6.20 16.46
C LYS A 505 30.35 6.30 17.05
N PRO A 506 30.19 6.12 18.37
CA PRO A 506 28.90 6.35 19.02
C PRO A 506 28.50 7.83 18.96
N VAL A 507 27.19 8.07 19.03
CA VAL A 507 26.57 9.40 19.14
C VAL A 507 25.73 9.42 20.41
N TYR A 508 26.26 10.05 21.46
CA TYR A 508 25.64 10.07 22.79
C TYR A 508 24.92 11.38 23.10
N SER A 509 25.33 12.48 22.46
CA SER A 509 24.85 13.84 22.73
C SER A 509 24.46 14.59 21.46
N VAL A 510 23.81 15.74 21.62
CA VAL A 510 23.51 16.65 20.49
C VAL A 510 24.79 17.18 19.86
N SER A 511 25.83 17.44 20.65
CA SER A 511 27.15 17.83 20.15
C SER A 511 27.80 16.74 19.30
N ASP A 512 27.65 15.46 19.67
CA ASP A 512 28.11 14.34 18.83
C ASP A 512 27.35 14.28 17.51
N LEU A 513 26.03 14.51 17.58
CA LEU A 513 25.15 14.51 16.42
C LEU A 513 25.52 15.63 15.44
N GLU A 514 25.77 16.83 15.94
CA GLU A 514 26.27 17.96 15.16
C GLU A 514 27.61 17.62 14.49
N ARG A 515 28.58 17.08 15.24
CA ARG A 515 29.88 16.66 14.68
C ARG A 515 29.72 15.62 13.57
N ALA A 516 28.84 14.64 13.75
CA ALA A 516 28.55 13.62 12.74
C ALA A 516 27.96 14.23 11.46
N LEU A 517 27.03 15.19 11.59
CA LEU A 517 26.46 15.90 10.45
C LEU A 517 27.47 16.82 9.75
N GLN A 518 28.32 17.53 10.50
CA GLN A 518 29.38 18.37 9.95
C GLN A 518 30.43 17.55 9.20
N TRP A 519 30.79 16.38 9.73
CA TRP A 519 31.65 15.43 9.02
C TRP A 519 31.04 14.99 7.68
N GLY A 520 29.76 14.62 7.68
CA GLY A 520 29.04 14.24 6.46
C GLY A 520 28.97 15.39 5.45
N ALA A 521 28.67 16.61 5.92
CA ALA A 521 28.64 17.82 5.11
C ALA A 521 30.00 18.13 4.47
N ALA A 522 31.10 18.07 5.24
CA ALA A 522 32.45 18.30 4.73
C ALA A 522 32.83 17.28 3.65
N ARG A 523 32.45 16.00 3.85
CA ARG A 523 32.65 14.94 2.85
C ARG A 523 31.84 15.19 1.58
N ALA A 524 30.59 15.65 1.70
CA ALA A 524 29.74 15.98 0.56
C ALA A 524 30.28 17.15 -0.26
N VAL A 525 30.72 18.23 0.39
CA VAL A 525 31.35 19.39 -0.27
C VAL A 525 32.65 19.00 -0.96
N LYS A 526 33.45 18.11 -0.33
CA LYS A 526 34.68 17.60 -0.96
C LYS A 526 34.39 16.74 -2.20
N ALA A 527 33.32 15.94 -2.15
CA ALA A 527 32.94 15.07 -3.26
C ALA A 527 32.30 15.85 -4.42
N ASP A 528 31.52 16.89 -4.12
CA ASP A 528 30.90 17.76 -5.09
C ASP A 528 31.00 19.24 -4.65
N PRO A 529 32.09 19.93 -5.03
CA PRO A 529 32.29 21.35 -4.69
C PRO A 529 31.26 22.28 -5.34
N ALA A 530 30.59 21.84 -6.41
CA ALA A 530 29.51 22.57 -7.07
C ALA A 530 28.13 22.25 -6.48
N GLY A 531 28.08 21.32 -5.52
CA GLY A 531 26.87 20.88 -4.84
C GLY A 531 26.29 21.94 -3.89
N PRO A 532 25.26 21.57 -3.12
CA PRO A 532 24.64 22.49 -2.17
C PRO A 532 25.62 22.87 -1.05
N ARG A 533 25.51 24.11 -0.57
CA ARG A 533 26.16 24.53 0.68
C ARG A 533 25.42 23.90 1.85
N TRP A 534 26.16 23.37 2.82
CA TRP A 534 25.59 22.69 3.98
C TRP A 534 25.76 23.49 5.27
N ILE A 535 24.71 23.56 6.08
CA ILE A 535 24.70 24.14 7.41
C ILE A 535 24.17 23.08 8.38
N CYS A 536 25.01 22.57 9.27
CA CYS A 536 24.60 21.60 10.28
C CYS A 536 25.05 22.11 11.64
N ARG A 537 24.12 22.57 12.48
CA ARG A 537 24.48 23.09 13.81
C ARG A 537 23.37 22.98 14.84
N THR A 538 23.77 23.03 16.10
CA THR A 538 22.86 23.13 17.23
C THR A 538 22.45 24.58 17.46
N VAL A 539 21.16 24.82 17.70
CA VAL A 539 20.60 26.14 18.02
C VAL A 539 20.03 26.11 19.45
N ASN A 540 20.57 27.00 20.28
CA ASN A 540 20.09 27.23 21.63
C ASN A 540 18.94 28.24 21.59
N LEU A 541 17.71 27.78 21.87
CA LEU A 541 16.51 28.61 21.90
C LEU A 541 16.25 29.24 23.28
N GLY A 542 17.21 29.11 24.20
CA GLY A 542 17.09 29.51 25.59
C GLY A 542 16.29 28.51 26.42
N THR A 543 16.01 28.88 27.67
CA THR A 543 15.21 28.08 28.61
C THR A 543 13.72 28.38 28.53
N HIS A 544 13.35 29.57 28.01
CA HIS A 544 11.99 30.05 27.96
C HIS A 544 11.55 30.42 26.54
N ARG A 545 10.26 30.18 26.29
CA ARG A 545 9.51 30.67 25.13
C ARG A 545 8.84 32.00 25.46
N GLY A 546 8.36 32.69 24.43
CA GLY A 546 7.62 33.94 24.59
C GLY A 546 6.39 33.72 25.48
N GLN A 547 6.17 34.66 26.40
CA GLN A 547 4.99 34.65 27.27
C GLN A 547 3.70 34.87 26.47
N ILE A 548 3.73 35.79 25.51
CA ILE A 548 2.58 36.11 24.67
C ILE A 548 2.76 35.44 23.31
N ALA A 549 1.75 34.67 22.91
CA ALA A 549 1.64 34.12 21.57
C ALA A 549 0.64 34.92 20.75
N HIS A 550 0.95 35.14 19.47
CA HIS A 550 0.09 35.87 18.56
C HIS A 550 -0.44 34.93 17.47
N PHE A 551 -1.72 35.07 17.14
CA PHE A 551 -2.41 34.22 16.19
C PHE A 551 -3.20 35.05 15.21
N VAL A 552 -3.13 34.66 13.94
CA VAL A 552 -4.03 35.18 12.91
C VAL A 552 -5.25 34.26 12.81
N GLN A 553 -6.44 34.85 13.00
CA GLN A 553 -7.71 34.17 12.84
C GLN A 553 -8.50 34.80 11.70
N SER A 554 -9.03 33.97 10.80
CA SER A 554 -9.89 34.42 9.70
C SER A 554 -11.10 33.50 9.64
N ALA A 555 -12.31 34.06 9.53
CA ALA A 555 -13.54 33.28 9.36
C ALA A 555 -13.52 32.43 8.08
N GLU A 556 -12.75 32.86 7.09
CA GLU A 556 -12.62 32.25 5.77
C GLU A 556 -11.55 31.15 5.74
N MET A 557 -10.71 31.05 6.77
CA MET A 557 -9.64 30.06 6.87
C MET A 557 -9.87 29.07 8.02
N LYS A 558 -9.93 27.80 7.66
CA LYS A 558 -9.80 26.68 8.61
C LYS A 558 -8.37 26.15 8.56
N LEU A 559 -7.52 26.56 9.49
CA LEU A 559 -6.08 26.32 9.49
C LEU A 559 -5.62 24.85 9.52
N THR A 560 -6.55 23.91 9.65
CA THR A 560 -6.32 22.47 9.45
C THR A 560 -6.28 22.05 7.98
N ARG A 561 -6.33 23.00 7.04
CA ARG A 561 -6.33 22.73 5.59
C ARG A 561 -5.04 23.21 4.94
N THR A 562 -4.75 22.61 3.78
CA THR A 562 -3.76 23.07 2.80
C THR A 562 -4.16 24.43 2.22
N TYR A 563 -3.27 25.43 2.30
CA TYR A 563 -3.49 26.77 1.71
C TYR A 563 -2.31 27.22 0.86
N CYS A 564 -2.62 28.07 -0.13
CA CYS A 564 -1.65 28.83 -0.89
C CYS A 564 -1.96 30.32 -0.66
N LEU A 565 -1.13 30.99 0.09
CA LEU A 565 -1.35 32.35 0.57
C LEU A 565 -0.31 33.29 -0.04
N THR A 566 -0.74 34.51 -0.32
CA THR A 566 0.18 35.62 -0.61
C THR A 566 -0.04 36.69 0.44
N ILE A 567 1.05 37.06 1.10
CA ILE A 567 1.09 38.11 2.10
C ILE A 567 1.85 39.28 1.46
N LYS A 568 1.18 40.42 1.36
CA LYS A 568 1.83 41.66 0.94
C LYS A 568 2.15 42.50 2.17
N PRO A 569 3.28 43.22 2.17
CA PRO A 569 3.57 44.18 3.21
C PRO A 569 2.47 45.25 3.26
N PRO A 570 2.31 45.97 4.38
CA PRO A 570 1.31 47.02 4.48
C PRO A 570 1.48 48.05 3.34
N ALA A 571 0.39 48.33 2.62
CA ALA A 571 0.38 49.42 1.64
C ALA A 571 0.55 50.76 2.36
N THR A 572 1.01 51.80 1.65
CA THR A 572 1.14 53.16 2.20
C THR A 572 -0.15 53.57 2.92
N GLY A 573 -0.05 53.92 4.21
CA GLY A 573 -1.19 54.31 5.05
C GLY A 573 -1.93 53.16 5.75
N ARG A 574 -1.55 51.89 5.53
CA ARG A 574 -2.05 50.74 6.31
C ARG A 574 -1.03 50.32 7.36
N GLN A 575 -1.53 49.95 8.54
CA GLN A 575 -0.69 49.38 9.61
C GLN A 575 -0.48 47.87 9.42
N ASN A 576 -1.46 47.17 8.87
CA ASN A 576 -1.47 45.71 8.84
C ASN A 576 -1.13 45.13 7.44
N PRO A 577 -0.44 43.98 7.36
CA PRO A 577 -0.20 43.26 6.11
C PRO A 577 -1.50 42.84 5.42
N ILE A 578 -1.46 42.66 4.10
CA ILE A 578 -2.64 42.23 3.34
C ILE A 578 -2.48 40.74 3.00
N LEU A 579 -3.46 39.94 3.39
CA LEU A 579 -3.47 38.50 3.18
C LEU A 579 -4.42 38.14 2.03
N TYR A 580 -3.94 37.33 1.08
CA TYR A 580 -4.73 36.83 -0.04
C TYR A 580 -4.71 35.30 -0.07
N ASN A 581 -5.86 34.68 -0.33
CA ASN A 581 -5.95 33.26 -0.64
C ASN A 581 -5.91 33.04 -2.15
N ARG A 582 -4.85 32.42 -2.66
CA ARG A 582 -4.72 32.12 -4.10
C ARG A 582 -5.51 30.87 -4.51
N VAL A 583 -5.98 30.09 -3.53
CA VAL A 583 -6.58 28.75 -3.66
C VAL A 583 -5.56 27.71 -4.19
N PHE A 584 -4.81 28.07 -5.24
CA PHE A 584 -3.71 27.31 -5.82
C PHE A 584 -2.47 28.20 -6.02
N THR A 585 -1.29 27.62 -5.90
CA THR A 585 0.01 28.32 -6.00
C THR A 585 0.29 28.94 -7.37
N ASP A 586 -0.23 28.32 -8.43
CA ASP A 586 -0.04 28.70 -9.83
C ASP A 586 -1.08 29.73 -10.32
N ASN A 587 -2.05 30.12 -9.48
CA ASN A 587 -3.07 31.08 -9.88
C ASN A 587 -2.51 32.51 -9.93
N ALA A 588 -2.28 33.07 -11.13
CA ALA A 588 -1.66 34.38 -11.31
C ALA A 588 -2.50 35.55 -10.74
N ARG A 589 -3.82 35.40 -10.68
CA ARG A 589 -4.71 36.43 -10.13
C ARG A 589 -4.82 36.24 -8.62
N LEU A 590 -4.48 37.30 -7.88
CA LEU A 590 -4.82 37.39 -6.46
C LEU A 590 -6.34 37.54 -6.36
N GLY A 591 -6.98 36.67 -5.57
CA GLY A 591 -8.40 36.79 -5.26
C GLY A 591 -8.67 37.99 -4.34
N GLU A 592 -9.84 38.01 -3.71
CA GLU A 592 -10.15 38.99 -2.68
C GLU A 592 -9.20 38.84 -1.48
N SER A 593 -8.90 39.96 -0.82
CA SER A 593 -8.13 39.95 0.42
C SER A 593 -8.95 39.35 1.54
N LEU A 594 -8.35 38.46 2.31
CA LEU A 594 -9.01 37.83 3.45
C LEU A 594 -9.16 38.81 4.60
N SER A 595 -10.33 38.79 5.23
CA SER A 595 -10.54 39.43 6.53
C SER A 595 -9.88 38.60 7.63
N TYR A 596 -9.19 39.24 8.57
CA TYR A 596 -8.57 38.55 9.70
C TYR A 596 -8.48 39.42 10.95
N VAL A 597 -8.36 38.77 12.11
CA VAL A 597 -8.13 39.36 13.42
C VAL A 597 -6.85 38.79 14.00
N VAL A 598 -6.05 39.63 14.64
CA VAL A 598 -4.90 39.20 15.44
C VAL A 598 -5.39 39.01 16.88
N SER A 599 -5.20 37.80 17.40
CA SER A 599 -5.50 37.45 18.79
C SER A 599 -4.21 37.13 19.54
N THR A 600 -4.22 37.34 20.85
CA THR A 600 -3.10 37.05 21.74
C THR A 600 -3.51 36.05 22.80
N GLU A 601 -2.61 35.14 23.15
CA GLU A 601 -2.78 34.19 24.25
C GLU A 601 -1.59 34.32 25.21
N ASP A 602 -1.87 34.50 26.50
CA ASP A 602 -0.85 34.44 27.55
C ASP A 602 -0.56 32.99 27.92
N ARG A 603 0.70 32.60 27.87
CA ARG A 603 1.16 31.24 28.16
C ARG A 603 1.63 31.16 29.60
N SER A 604 0.85 30.46 30.42
CA SER A 604 1.19 30.21 31.83
C SER A 604 2.46 29.37 32.02
N ASP A 605 2.80 28.51 31.05
CA ASP A 605 4.04 27.73 31.03
C ASP A 605 4.95 28.27 29.93
N THR A 606 5.98 29.01 30.32
CA THR A 606 6.98 29.55 29.39
C THR A 606 8.21 28.67 29.27
N ARG A 607 8.36 27.61 30.07
CA ARG A 607 9.59 26.80 30.03
C ARG A 607 9.53 25.83 28.86
N TRP A 608 10.59 25.77 28.06
CA TRP A 608 10.68 24.76 27.01
C TRP A 608 10.74 23.35 27.62
N LYS A 609 10.01 22.41 27.03
CA LYS A 609 10.25 20.99 27.34
C LYS A 609 11.54 20.57 26.67
N LEU A 610 12.55 20.33 27.49
CA LEU A 610 13.84 19.83 27.03
C LEU A 610 13.79 18.31 26.85
N SER A 611 14.62 17.84 25.95
CA SER A 611 14.93 16.41 25.82
C SER A 611 15.81 16.02 26.99
N TYR A 612 15.39 15.02 27.78
CA TYR A 612 16.11 14.66 29.01
C TYR A 612 16.16 13.15 29.22
N PHE A 613 17.33 12.68 29.61
CA PHE A 613 17.53 11.36 30.20
C PHE A 613 18.03 11.55 31.63
N ALA A 614 17.26 11.05 32.60
CA ALA A 614 17.61 11.09 34.02
C ALA A 614 18.35 9.81 34.41
N GLY A 615 19.49 9.93 35.09
CA GLY A 615 20.23 8.81 35.69
C GLY A 615 21.65 8.68 35.18
N GLU A 616 22.44 7.85 35.88
CA GLU A 616 23.78 7.49 35.44
C GLU A 616 23.71 6.74 34.11
N ARG A 617 24.42 7.28 33.12
CA ARG A 617 24.56 6.66 31.81
C ARG A 617 25.66 5.62 31.95
N ASN A 618 25.29 4.34 31.94
CA ASN A 618 26.26 3.25 32.07
C ASN A 618 27.34 3.22 30.96
N TRP A 619 27.10 3.91 29.82
CA TRP A 619 28.10 4.11 28.77
C TRP A 619 28.99 5.34 28.98
N ASP A 620 28.69 6.19 29.96
CA ASP A 620 29.61 7.23 30.45
C ASP A 620 30.48 6.71 31.61
N SER A 621 30.06 5.64 32.28
CA SER A 621 30.81 5.01 33.35
C SER A 621 32.09 4.37 32.80
N ASN A 622 33.19 4.47 33.55
CA ASN A 622 34.40 3.72 33.24
C ASN A 622 34.10 2.22 33.24
N ALA A 623 34.84 1.47 32.43
CA ALA A 623 34.78 0.01 32.50
C ALA A 623 35.19 -0.42 33.93
N PRO A 624 34.51 -1.41 34.52
CA PRO A 624 34.90 -1.93 35.83
C PRO A 624 36.31 -2.53 35.74
N GLU A 625 37.16 -2.18 36.70
CA GLU A 625 38.52 -2.70 36.83
C GLU A 625 38.53 -4.02 37.64
N PRO A 626 39.58 -4.85 37.50
CA PRO A 626 39.72 -6.04 38.33
C PRO A 626 39.69 -5.68 39.83
N GLY A 627 38.70 -6.20 40.56
CA GLY A 627 38.47 -5.90 41.97
C GLY A 627 37.24 -5.02 42.25
N ASP A 628 36.66 -4.41 41.22
CA ASP A 628 35.44 -3.61 41.37
C ASP A 628 34.22 -4.47 41.71
N GLU A 629 33.46 -4.00 42.70
CA GLU A 629 32.19 -4.61 43.09
C GLU A 629 31.06 -4.11 42.19
N THR A 630 30.81 -4.84 41.09
CA THR A 630 29.72 -4.58 40.15
C THR A 630 28.42 -5.28 40.57
N THR A 631 27.30 -4.92 39.94
CA THR A 631 26.03 -5.67 40.10
C THR A 631 26.17 -7.13 39.65
N LEU A 632 27.03 -7.41 38.68
CA LEU A 632 27.27 -8.76 38.19
C LEU A 632 28.11 -9.57 39.17
N THR A 633 29.17 -9.00 39.73
CA THR A 633 30.01 -9.67 40.73
C THR A 633 29.24 -9.89 42.01
N ARG A 634 28.47 -8.90 42.52
CA ARG A 634 27.55 -9.11 43.64
C ARG A 634 26.57 -10.25 43.38
N LYS A 635 25.91 -10.26 42.22
CA LYS A 635 24.98 -11.34 41.87
C LYS A 635 25.68 -12.69 41.77
N TYR A 636 26.88 -12.72 41.21
CA TYR A 636 27.69 -13.93 41.13
C TYR A 636 28.06 -14.41 42.53
N ASP A 637 28.57 -13.53 43.40
CA ASP A 637 28.97 -13.83 44.77
C ASP A 637 27.76 -14.27 45.60
N ASP A 638 26.61 -13.61 45.48
CA ASP A 638 25.34 -14.00 46.10
C ASP A 638 24.89 -15.39 45.63
N GLN A 639 24.97 -15.66 44.33
CA GLN A 639 24.58 -16.96 43.74
C GLN A 639 25.58 -18.07 44.04
N HIS A 640 26.85 -17.73 44.20
CA HIS A 640 27.94 -18.66 44.48
C HIS A 640 28.00 -18.97 45.98
N ALA A 641 27.71 -17.98 46.84
CA ALA A 641 27.50 -18.15 48.26
C ALA A 641 26.19 -18.88 48.57
N PHE A 642 25.24 -18.91 47.63
CA PHE A 642 24.04 -19.72 47.74
C PHE A 642 24.39 -21.21 47.60
N VAL A 643 24.68 -21.86 48.74
CA VAL A 643 24.70 -23.31 48.82
C VAL A 643 23.25 -23.79 48.70
N PRO A 644 22.84 -24.46 47.60
CA PRO A 644 21.47 -24.93 47.48
C PRO A 644 21.16 -25.86 48.67
N PRO A 645 20.05 -25.64 49.41
CA PRO A 645 19.80 -26.31 50.70
C PRO A 645 19.56 -27.83 50.62
N ARG A 646 19.73 -28.42 49.44
CA ARG A 646 19.98 -29.83 49.11
C ARG A 646 20.22 -29.87 47.59
N PRO A 647 20.97 -30.84 47.06
CA PRO A 647 20.97 -31.08 45.61
C PRO A 647 19.50 -31.21 45.18
N ILE A 648 19.06 -30.36 44.25
CA ILE A 648 17.74 -30.50 43.63
C ILE A 648 17.73 -31.92 43.09
N LYS A 649 16.94 -32.82 43.72
CA LYS A 649 16.77 -34.19 43.21
C LYS A 649 16.40 -34.02 41.75
N ALA A 650 17.23 -34.56 40.85
CA ALA A 650 17.01 -34.47 39.42
C ALA A 650 15.52 -34.70 39.15
N LEU A 651 14.89 -33.74 38.48
CA LEU A 651 13.50 -33.88 38.07
C LEU A 651 13.40 -35.18 37.30
N ARG A 652 12.59 -36.11 37.80
CA ARG A 652 12.42 -37.41 37.16
C ARG A 652 12.13 -37.20 35.68
N THR A 653 12.83 -37.91 34.81
CA THR A 653 12.56 -37.83 33.37
C THR A 653 11.10 -38.20 33.10
N PHE A 654 10.57 -37.80 31.94
CA PHE A 654 9.20 -38.16 31.56
C PHE A 654 8.97 -39.68 31.69
N GLU A 655 9.93 -40.48 31.27
CA GLU A 655 9.91 -41.95 31.36
C GLU A 655 9.88 -42.43 32.81
N GLU A 656 10.68 -41.84 33.70
CA GLU A 656 10.68 -42.17 35.13
C GLU A 656 9.36 -41.80 35.81
N ARG A 657 8.72 -40.70 35.40
CA ARG A 657 7.39 -40.30 35.87
C ARG A 657 6.32 -41.29 35.40
N VAL A 658 6.38 -41.71 34.14
CA VAL A 658 5.48 -42.73 33.57
C VAL A 658 5.67 -44.08 34.27
N ALA A 659 6.91 -44.55 34.43
CA ALA A 659 7.24 -45.80 35.11
C ALA A 659 6.82 -45.79 36.59
N ALA A 660 6.97 -44.66 37.28
CA ALA A 660 6.48 -44.51 38.65
C ALA A 660 4.95 -44.54 38.73
N LYS A 661 4.25 -43.93 37.76
CA LYS A 661 2.78 -43.95 37.68
C LYS A 661 2.26 -45.36 37.36
N MET A 662 2.93 -46.08 36.46
CA MET A 662 2.64 -47.49 36.16
C MET A 662 2.82 -48.38 37.39
N ARG A 663 3.93 -48.23 38.13
CA ARG A 663 4.15 -48.97 39.39
C ARG A 663 3.09 -48.68 40.45
N ARG A 664 2.64 -47.42 40.56
CA ARG A 664 1.52 -47.05 41.45
C ARG A 664 0.20 -47.65 41.02
N ALA A 665 -0.11 -47.61 39.72
CA ALA A 665 -1.31 -48.21 39.16
C ALA A 665 -1.33 -49.73 39.38
N GLN A 666 -0.19 -50.41 39.17
CA GLN A 666 -0.05 -51.84 39.42
C GLN A 666 -0.23 -52.19 40.90
N LYS A 667 0.36 -51.42 41.82
CA LYS A 667 0.12 -51.58 43.27
C LYS A 667 -1.36 -51.33 43.63
N GLY A 668 -2.00 -50.36 43.00
CA GLY A 668 -3.44 -50.09 43.14
C GLY A 668 -4.29 -51.29 42.71
N ARG A 669 -4.02 -51.83 41.52
CA ARG A 669 -4.69 -53.04 41.00
C ARG A 669 -4.48 -54.25 41.91
N MET A 670 -3.27 -54.45 42.42
CA MET A 670 -3.02 -55.54 43.38
C MET A 670 -3.78 -55.35 44.70
N ARG A 671 -3.90 -54.12 45.20
CA ARG A 671 -4.72 -53.82 46.40
C ARG A 671 -6.21 -54.06 46.13
N GLU A 672 -6.73 -53.66 44.97
CA GLU A 672 -8.11 -53.94 44.58
C GLU A 672 -8.37 -55.43 44.38
N ALA A 673 -7.45 -56.16 43.75
CA ALA A 673 -7.55 -57.60 43.58
C ALA A 673 -7.59 -58.31 44.94
N ARG A 674 -6.74 -57.90 45.89
CA ARG A 674 -6.80 -58.38 47.28
C ARG A 674 -8.12 -58.05 47.96
N LYS A 675 -8.65 -56.83 47.79
CA LYS A 675 -9.97 -56.45 48.33
C LYS A 675 -11.10 -57.28 47.73
N ARG A 676 -11.07 -57.58 46.43
CA ARG A 676 -12.07 -58.42 45.76
C ARG A 676 -11.98 -59.88 46.21
N ALA A 677 -10.77 -60.41 46.35
CA ALA A 677 -10.56 -61.76 46.90
C ALA A 677 -11.08 -61.85 48.35
N ALA A 678 -10.83 -60.83 49.18
CA ALA A 678 -11.37 -60.76 50.53
C ALA A 678 -12.91 -60.61 50.57
N ALA A 679 -13.52 -59.95 49.57
CA ALA A 679 -14.96 -59.78 49.48
C ALA A 679 -15.70 -61.03 48.94
N GLN A 680 -15.01 -61.92 48.21
CA GLN A 680 -15.59 -63.15 47.65
C GLN A 680 -15.43 -64.37 48.58
N GLY A 681 -14.73 -64.24 49.71
CA GLY A 681 -14.48 -65.33 50.63
C GLY A 681 -14.80 -64.98 52.09
N SER A 682 -16.08 -64.86 52.44
CA SER A 682 -16.54 -64.97 53.83
C SER A 682 -18.07 -65.09 53.95
N SER A 683 -18.60 -66.26 53.57
CA SER A 683 -19.92 -66.73 54.02
C SER A 683 -19.81 -68.12 54.62
N SER A 684 -19.22 -68.22 55.81
CA SER A 684 -19.53 -69.25 56.83
C SER A 684 -18.60 -69.11 58.04
N SER A 685 -19.23 -69.08 59.24
CA SER A 685 -18.81 -69.66 60.53
C SER A 685 -17.32 -69.65 60.90
N SER A 686 -16.85 -69.25 62.07
CA SER A 686 -17.42 -69.16 63.42
C SER A 686 -16.22 -68.91 64.36
N SER A 687 -16.46 -68.32 65.55
CA SER A 687 -15.71 -68.49 66.83
C SER A 687 -14.17 -68.39 66.80
N SER A 688 -13.44 -67.64 67.62
CA SER A 688 -13.59 -67.23 69.02
C SER A 688 -12.23 -66.64 69.45
N SER A 689 -12.22 -65.64 70.36
CA SER A 689 -11.12 -65.26 71.29
C SER A 689 -9.73 -64.92 70.70
N SER A 690 -8.94 -63.93 71.14
CA SER A 690 -8.69 -63.42 72.49
C SER A 690 -7.96 -62.05 72.42
N SER A 691 -8.33 -61.17 73.36
CA SER A 691 -7.50 -60.23 74.14
C SER A 691 -5.99 -60.04 73.88
N SER A 692 -5.57 -58.76 73.80
CA SER A 692 -4.50 -58.05 74.59
C SER A 692 -3.85 -56.94 73.72
N SER A 693 -4.03 -55.62 73.97
CA SER A 693 -3.52 -54.74 75.04
C SER A 693 -1.99 -54.57 75.08
N SER A 694 -1.49 -53.40 74.68
CA SER A 694 -0.29 -52.66 75.20
C SER A 694 0.16 -51.61 74.16
N SER A 695 0.00 -50.30 74.44
CA SER A 695 1.04 -49.34 74.90
C SER A 695 2.23 -49.25 73.94
N GLY A 696 2.62 -48.12 73.35
CA GLY A 696 2.81 -46.80 73.94
C GLY A 696 4.24 -46.34 73.59
N GLY A 697 4.47 -45.04 73.48
CA GLY A 697 5.81 -44.46 73.62
C GLY A 697 6.42 -43.77 72.39
N ALA A 698 6.67 -42.47 72.59
CA ALA A 698 7.59 -41.55 71.91
C ALA A 698 7.21 -41.01 70.53
#